data_AF-A0A2U3E9G0-F1
#
_entry.id   AF-A0A2U3E9G0-F1
#
_cell.length_a   1.000
_cell.length_b   1.000
_cell.length_c   1.000
_cell.angle_alpha   90.00
_cell.angle_beta   90.00
_cell.angle_gamma   90.00
#
_symmetry.space_group_name_H-M   'P 1'
#
loop_
_entity.id
_entity.type
_entity.pdbx_description
1 polymer ?
#
loop_
_entity_poly.entity_id
_entity_poly.type
_entity_poly.pdbx_seq_one_letter_code
_entity_poly.pdbx_strand_id
1 'polypeptide(L)'
;MLLRQAGPDSVTDGPERALGFLAPFYTSAERSALRLTRTGQGPPPNPLPPTLRLTEANRTGAPRHAPAKELQWPGGQGGGGGGDGITATTFFLSSPSHSLSRSNSSSPLSPILPSSPSRSIDERIDRTPASIAMSVANRSLRTLRIQNPQRLAALAGAAARPSASFGAARCSASPSLSSSTRTFSSSVAKQSGAPAMASSAREYDPEIKDIADYVANKPIDSELAFDTARWILLDTLGCGLEGLRFKECAKLLGPIVPGTVVPNGTKVPGTPFVLDPVNGAFNIGAMIRWLDFNDCWLAAEWGHPSDNLGAILAVADWVNRTNKAGGNLAGGKVFTVKDVLEAMIKAHEIQGCLALLNSFNKVGLDHVVLVKVASTAVVSKMLGLSEKQIADAVTQAWVDGQSLRTYRHSPNTMSRKSWAAGDACQRAVNLALKVMKGEQGVPTVLSAPTWGFYDVLFKGKKFEFQRPYGSYVMENVLFKVSYPAEFHSQTAVEASEKIYHQLKAMGKSAADIKAVTCRTHEACIRIIDKQFKPMDNFADRDHCIQYMCSVMLTFGRLEATDYTDGGEAATSELVESLRKKIKCVEDPQYTQDYHDPKLRTISNALTVELNDGTVLDEVAVEAPLGHRLRRDEAKPVILAKYKRHLGPHLPEARVKELVELSQDSKKLESMSVDEYVDLYTVKESKFL
;
A
#
# COMPACT_ATOMS: atom_id res chain seq x y z
N MET A 1 -64.84 -13.69 29.35
CA MET A 1 -66.16 -14.34 29.50
C MET A 1 -66.17 -15.52 28.54
N LEU A 2 -66.27 -16.78 29.04
CA LEU A 2 -66.21 -18.05 28.27
C LEU A 2 -64.86 -18.28 27.52
N LEU A 3 -64.06 -19.36 27.64
CA LEU A 3 -64.10 -20.73 28.21
C LEU A 3 -64.83 -21.84 27.43
N ARG A 4 -63.98 -22.71 26.81
CA ARG A 4 -64.01 -24.19 26.69
C ARG A 4 -65.17 -24.92 25.97
N GLN A 5 -64.78 -25.85 25.07
CA GLN A 5 -64.86 -27.34 25.17
C GLN A 5 -64.39 -27.94 23.82
N ALA A 6 -63.93 -29.18 23.63
CA ALA A 6 -63.39 -30.30 24.45
C ALA A 6 -62.33 -31.02 23.53
N GLY A 7 -61.60 -32.10 23.80
CA GLY A 7 -61.63 -33.23 24.75
C GLY A 7 -60.36 -34.10 24.51
N PRO A 8 -60.15 -35.24 25.21
CA PRO A 8 -58.79 -35.61 25.66
C PRO A 8 -58.24 -36.98 25.23
N ASP A 9 -56.92 -37.18 25.44
CA ASP A 9 -56.21 -38.33 26.06
C ASP A 9 -54.67 -38.14 25.90
N SER A 10 -53.76 -38.54 26.79
CA SER A 10 -53.83 -39.03 28.18
C SER A 10 -52.46 -38.89 28.93
N VAL A 11 -52.47 -38.68 30.26
CA VAL A 11 -51.70 -39.33 31.37
C VAL A 11 -50.16 -39.62 31.16
N THR A 12 -49.17 -39.30 32.05
CA THR A 12 -49.08 -39.14 33.54
C THR A 12 -47.91 -38.21 33.99
N ASP A 13 -48.12 -37.48 35.09
CA ASP A 13 -47.27 -37.03 36.25
C ASP A 13 -45.72 -36.90 36.28
N GLY A 14 -45.26 -35.95 37.12
CA GLY A 14 -43.88 -35.75 37.65
C GLY A 14 -43.74 -36.24 39.11
N PRO A 15 -43.27 -35.44 40.12
CA PRO A 15 -42.72 -34.06 40.10
C PRO A 15 -41.49 -33.81 41.06
N GLU A 16 -41.09 -32.54 41.25
CA GLU A 16 -40.56 -31.88 42.49
C GLU A 16 -39.57 -32.64 43.45
N ARG A 17 -38.33 -32.18 43.73
CA ARG A 17 -37.86 -31.12 44.71
C ARG A 17 -36.33 -31.32 44.95
N ALA A 18 -35.52 -30.50 45.66
CA ALA A 18 -35.44 -29.05 45.95
C ALA A 18 -34.17 -28.74 46.82
N LEU A 19 -33.82 -27.44 47.00
CA LEU A 19 -32.85 -26.85 47.98
C LEU A 19 -31.34 -27.14 47.81
N GLY A 20 -30.47 -26.17 48.16
CA GLY A 20 -29.02 -26.41 48.34
C GLY A 20 -28.10 -25.16 48.30
N PHE A 21 -27.72 -24.65 49.47
CA PHE A 21 -26.88 -23.47 49.74
C PHE A 21 -25.43 -23.42 49.13
N LEU A 22 -24.91 -22.18 49.07
CA LEU A 22 -23.49 -21.76 49.23
C LEU A 22 -22.46 -21.97 48.10
N ALA A 23 -21.37 -21.20 48.24
CA ALA A 23 -20.18 -21.06 47.37
C ALA A 23 -18.95 -20.87 48.29
N PRO A 24 -17.78 -20.35 47.84
CA PRO A 24 -17.00 -20.57 46.60
C PRO A 24 -15.60 -21.18 46.92
N PHE A 25 -14.68 -21.24 45.94
CA PHE A 25 -13.25 -20.79 45.98
C PHE A 25 -12.34 -21.53 44.96
N TYR A 26 -11.45 -20.78 44.29
CA TYR A 26 -10.07 -21.04 43.80
C TYR A 26 -9.57 -22.51 43.70
N THR A 27 -8.83 -22.93 42.65
CA THR A 27 -7.50 -22.38 42.24
C THR A 27 -7.17 -22.56 40.73
N SER A 28 -5.94 -22.21 40.33
CA SER A 28 -5.38 -22.23 38.97
C SER A 28 -4.81 -23.57 38.49
N ALA A 29 -4.79 -23.84 37.17
CA ALA A 29 -3.57 -24.06 36.36
C ALA A 29 -3.78 -24.84 35.03
N GLU A 30 -3.08 -24.36 34.00
CA GLU A 30 -2.46 -25.04 32.83
C GLU A 30 -3.08 -26.27 32.08
N ARG A 31 -3.32 -26.02 30.78
CA ARG A 31 -2.87 -26.77 29.58
C ARG A 31 -3.19 -28.27 29.40
N SER A 32 -4.02 -28.49 28.39
CA SER A 32 -3.84 -29.44 27.26
C SER A 32 -4.21 -30.93 27.42
N ALA A 33 -5.08 -31.36 26.50
CA ALA A 33 -5.36 -32.75 26.12
C ALA A 33 -4.05 -33.49 25.72
N LEU A 34 -3.87 -34.79 25.98
CA LEU A 34 -4.60 -35.95 25.41
C LEU A 34 -4.62 -35.99 23.87
N ARG A 35 -4.37 -37.12 23.19
CA ARG A 35 -3.70 -38.39 23.56
C ARG A 35 -3.45 -39.19 22.25
N LEU A 36 -2.34 -39.94 22.18
CA LEU A 36 -2.17 -41.34 21.68
C LEU A 36 -3.00 -41.86 20.46
N THR A 37 -2.49 -42.73 19.57
CA THR A 37 -1.36 -43.69 19.67
C THR A 37 -0.94 -44.26 18.30
N ARG A 38 0.39 -44.47 18.09
CA ARG A 38 1.09 -45.66 17.49
C ARG A 38 0.67 -46.16 16.07
N THR A 39 1.47 -46.96 15.34
CA THR A 39 2.52 -47.94 15.70
C THR A 39 3.82 -47.84 14.87
N GLY A 40 4.89 -48.48 15.37
CA GLY A 40 6.21 -48.60 14.72
C GLY A 40 7.33 -48.62 15.78
N GLN A 41 8.11 -49.69 15.87
CA GLN A 41 9.20 -49.85 16.85
C GLN A 41 10.56 -50.04 16.18
N GLY A 42 11.60 -49.46 16.78
CA GLY A 42 13.02 -49.72 16.52
C GLY A 42 13.87 -49.21 17.71
N PRO A 43 14.94 -49.92 18.13
CA PRO A 43 15.71 -49.57 19.34
C PRO A 43 16.82 -48.52 19.09
N PRO A 44 17.27 -47.79 20.13
CA PRO A 44 18.27 -46.72 19.99
C PRO A 44 19.72 -47.15 20.34
N PRO A 45 20.74 -46.48 19.77
CA PRO A 45 22.11 -46.46 20.28
C PRO A 45 22.37 -45.29 21.26
N ASN A 46 23.50 -45.36 22.00
CA ASN A 46 23.84 -44.47 23.12
C ASN A 46 24.41 -43.08 22.72
N PRO A 47 24.36 -42.09 23.62
CA PRO A 47 25.04 -40.78 23.47
C PRO A 47 26.55 -40.84 23.78
N LEU A 48 27.30 -39.85 23.30
CA LEU A 48 28.71 -39.61 23.65
C LEU A 48 28.92 -38.24 24.34
N PRO A 49 29.94 -38.08 25.22
CA PRO A 49 30.12 -36.91 26.10
C PRO A 49 31.07 -35.82 25.54
N PRO A 50 31.15 -34.62 26.18
CA PRO A 50 31.93 -33.48 25.70
C PRO A 50 33.33 -33.31 26.31
N THR A 51 34.26 -32.76 25.53
CA THR A 51 35.62 -32.26 25.87
C THR A 51 36.01 -31.15 24.86
N LEU A 52 36.92 -30.20 25.08
CA LEU A 52 37.68 -29.74 26.26
C LEU A 52 38.03 -28.23 26.08
N ARG A 53 38.72 -27.60 27.06
CA ARG A 53 39.16 -26.18 27.04
C ARG A 53 40.70 -26.05 27.15
N LEU A 54 41.19 -24.80 27.06
CA LEU A 54 42.59 -24.32 27.26
C LEU A 54 43.46 -24.40 25.98
N THR A 55 44.47 -23.55 25.73
CA THR A 55 45.21 -22.57 26.57
C THR A 55 45.36 -21.16 25.94
N GLU A 56 46.08 -20.26 26.62
CA GLU A 56 46.37 -18.86 26.24
C GLU A 56 47.89 -18.69 25.86
N ALA A 57 48.54 -17.53 25.65
CA ALA A 57 48.20 -16.11 25.87
C ALA A 57 49.07 -15.11 25.03
N ASN A 58 48.60 -13.85 24.93
CA ASN A 58 49.33 -12.57 24.84
C ASN A 58 50.58 -12.37 23.94
N ARG A 59 50.55 -11.29 23.13
CA ARG A 59 51.45 -10.12 23.28
C ARG A 59 50.93 -8.86 22.57
N THR A 60 51.43 -7.69 22.98
CA THR A 60 50.94 -6.34 22.64
C THR A 60 52.05 -5.44 22.06
N GLY A 61 51.70 -4.40 21.30
CA GLY A 61 52.65 -3.34 20.91
C GLY A 61 52.19 -2.43 19.76
N ALA A 62 51.97 -1.14 20.06
CA ALA A 62 51.86 -0.03 19.10
C ALA A 62 52.82 1.10 19.60
N PRO A 63 53.19 2.14 18.80
CA PRO A 63 52.26 3.25 18.50
C PRO A 63 52.47 4.08 17.19
N ARG A 64 51.40 4.78 16.77
CA ARG A 64 51.28 6.15 16.19
C ARG A 64 52.47 6.75 15.38
N HIS A 65 52.28 7.34 14.19
CA HIS A 65 51.64 8.66 13.97
C HIS A 65 51.33 8.94 12.47
N ALA A 66 50.71 10.10 12.16
CA ALA A 66 50.29 10.59 10.83
C ALA A 66 50.90 12.01 10.57
N PRO A 67 50.63 12.79 9.48
CA PRO A 67 49.68 12.55 8.37
C PRO A 67 50.17 12.91 6.93
N ALA A 68 49.22 12.79 5.99
CA ALA A 68 49.21 13.12 4.56
C ALA A 68 50.13 14.22 3.99
N LYS A 69 50.62 13.98 2.75
CA LYS A 69 50.41 14.93 1.63
C LYS A 69 50.49 14.28 0.24
N GLU A 70 50.14 15.09 -0.74
CA GLU A 70 49.66 14.81 -2.11
C GLU A 70 50.76 15.02 -3.18
N LEU A 71 50.41 14.75 -4.45
CA LEU A 71 51.02 15.20 -5.73
C LEU A 71 52.13 14.39 -6.44
N GLN A 72 51.89 14.35 -7.77
CA GLN A 72 52.81 14.44 -8.92
C GLN A 72 53.42 13.21 -9.60
N TRP A 73 52.93 13.03 -10.84
CA TRP A 73 53.55 12.37 -11.99
C TRP A 73 54.50 13.34 -12.70
N PRO A 74 55.69 12.88 -13.10
CA PRO A 74 56.08 12.91 -14.51
C PRO A 74 56.43 11.48 -14.99
N GLY A 75 56.41 11.13 -16.28
CA GLY A 75 56.30 11.95 -17.49
C GLY A 75 57.42 11.55 -18.45
N GLY A 76 57.10 10.88 -19.55
CA GLY A 76 58.10 10.36 -20.50
C GLY A 76 57.49 10.00 -21.85
N GLN A 77 58.09 10.50 -22.93
CA GLN A 77 57.71 10.24 -24.32
C GLN A 77 58.79 9.40 -25.02
N GLY A 78 58.36 8.63 -26.03
CA GLY A 78 59.23 8.04 -27.05
C GLY A 78 59.97 6.74 -26.64
N GLY A 79 60.38 5.89 -27.59
CA GLY A 79 60.03 5.91 -29.01
C GLY A 79 61.00 5.15 -29.92
N GLY A 80 60.46 4.40 -30.89
CA GLY A 80 61.15 4.00 -32.13
C GLY A 80 62.04 2.74 -32.13
N GLY A 81 61.78 1.85 -33.08
CA GLY A 81 62.83 1.36 -34.01
C GLY A 81 63.41 -0.05 -33.84
N GLY A 82 63.18 -0.90 -34.85
CA GLY A 82 63.96 -2.12 -35.14
C GLY A 82 63.65 -3.36 -34.27
N GLY A 83 63.90 -4.59 -34.74
CA GLY A 83 64.33 -5.03 -36.08
C GLY A 83 64.73 -6.52 -36.09
N ASP A 84 64.39 -7.25 -37.16
CA ASP A 84 64.81 -8.61 -37.54
C ASP A 84 64.52 -9.79 -36.55
N GLY A 85 64.30 -11.04 -36.98
CA GLY A 85 64.08 -11.60 -38.32
C GLY A 85 64.18 -13.15 -38.35
N ILE A 86 63.73 -13.79 -39.45
CA ILE A 86 64.01 -15.20 -39.86
C ILE A 86 63.20 -16.27 -39.01
N THR A 87 62.60 -17.36 -39.52
CA THR A 87 62.82 -18.21 -40.72
C THR A 87 61.52 -18.67 -41.43
N ALA A 88 61.69 -19.08 -42.71
CA ALA A 88 60.86 -19.78 -43.72
C ALA A 88 59.81 -20.86 -43.26
N THR A 89 58.91 -21.42 -44.09
CA THR A 89 58.93 -21.67 -45.57
C THR A 89 57.54 -21.63 -46.25
N THR A 90 57.55 -21.37 -47.57
CA THR A 90 56.50 -21.26 -48.62
C THR A 90 55.65 -22.53 -48.90
N PHE A 91 54.58 -22.60 -49.73
CA PHE A 91 53.92 -21.77 -50.80
C PHE A 91 52.42 -22.22 -50.94
N PHE A 92 51.47 -21.73 -51.78
CA PHE A 92 51.39 -20.68 -52.83
C PHE A 92 49.91 -20.20 -53.11
N LEU A 93 49.79 -19.10 -53.87
CA LEU A 93 48.84 -18.65 -54.93
C LEU A 93 47.55 -19.42 -55.37
N SER A 94 46.55 -18.81 -56.04
CA SER A 94 46.46 -17.47 -56.69
C SER A 94 45.05 -16.84 -56.75
N SER A 95 45.02 -15.53 -57.03
CA SER A 95 43.94 -14.81 -57.74
C SER A 95 44.59 -13.82 -58.72
N PRO A 96 43.82 -13.21 -59.65
CA PRO A 96 43.99 -11.75 -59.79
C PRO A 96 42.67 -10.98 -60.03
N SER A 97 42.77 -9.66 -59.93
CA SER A 97 41.68 -8.68 -60.04
C SER A 97 41.80 -7.82 -61.30
N HIS A 98 40.81 -6.95 -61.56
CA HIS A 98 41.06 -5.65 -62.19
C HIS A 98 40.05 -4.59 -61.73
N SER A 99 40.48 -3.32 -61.80
CA SER A 99 39.72 -2.09 -61.55
C SER A 99 39.28 -1.46 -62.92
N LEU A 100 38.76 -0.24 -63.10
CA LEU A 100 38.75 1.03 -62.35
C LEU A 100 37.75 2.01 -63.04
N SER A 101 37.13 2.98 -62.34
CA SER A 101 36.80 4.37 -62.83
C SER A 101 35.83 5.12 -61.89
N ARG A 102 35.41 6.36 -62.24
CA ARG A 102 34.76 7.36 -61.34
C ARG A 102 33.57 8.11 -61.97
N SER A 103 32.68 8.63 -61.11
CA SER A 103 32.32 10.07 -60.95
C SER A 103 30.81 10.43 -60.92
N ASN A 104 30.45 11.37 -60.02
CA ASN A 104 29.52 12.53 -60.10
C ASN A 104 28.15 12.40 -60.84
N SER A 105 27.01 13.00 -60.41
CA SER A 105 26.73 14.07 -59.41
C SER A 105 25.21 14.27 -59.12
N SER A 106 24.91 15.05 -58.06
CA SER A 106 23.78 16.03 -57.91
C SER A 106 22.28 15.62 -58.00
N SER A 107 21.57 15.95 -56.91
CA SER A 107 20.11 16.23 -56.78
C SER A 107 19.69 17.58 -57.47
N PRO A 108 18.48 18.19 -57.31
CA PRO A 108 17.29 17.89 -56.45
C PRO A 108 15.87 18.20 -57.08
N LEU A 109 14.85 18.31 -56.20
CA LEU A 109 13.59 19.10 -56.28
C LEU A 109 12.26 18.46 -56.75
N SER A 110 11.18 18.96 -56.13
CA SER A 110 9.75 18.69 -56.38
C SER A 110 9.06 19.88 -57.07
N PRO A 111 7.80 19.73 -57.52
CA PRO A 111 6.80 20.76 -57.23
C PRO A 111 5.42 20.19 -56.78
N ILE A 112 4.43 21.07 -56.61
CA ILE A 112 3.11 20.82 -55.96
C ILE A 112 1.97 21.40 -56.85
N LEU A 113 0.71 21.02 -56.57
CA LEU A 113 -0.58 21.63 -56.99
C LEU A 113 -1.24 21.05 -58.28
N PRO A 114 -2.54 21.32 -58.59
CA PRO A 114 -3.68 20.68 -57.89
C PRO A 114 -4.88 20.30 -58.80
N SER A 115 -5.89 19.59 -58.26
CA SER A 115 -7.24 19.56 -58.84
C SER A 115 -8.35 19.24 -57.81
N SER A 116 -9.60 19.62 -58.13
CA SER A 116 -10.82 19.47 -57.31
C SER A 116 -11.75 18.37 -57.94
N PRO A 117 -12.98 18.02 -57.46
CA PRO A 117 -14.06 18.93 -57.02
C PRO A 117 -14.93 18.43 -55.83
N SER A 118 -16.04 19.15 -55.61
CA SER A 118 -17.04 19.03 -54.54
C SER A 118 -18.01 17.84 -54.65
N ARG A 119 -18.68 17.51 -53.53
CA ARG A 119 -20.15 17.48 -53.44
C ARG A 119 -20.68 17.42 -51.99
N SER A 120 -21.92 17.87 -51.82
CA SER A 120 -22.71 17.87 -50.57
C SER A 120 -24.06 17.18 -50.82
N ILE A 121 -24.53 16.34 -49.89
CA ILE A 121 -25.89 15.79 -49.89
C ILE A 121 -26.41 15.77 -48.44
N ASP A 122 -27.56 16.40 -48.21
CA ASP A 122 -28.46 16.13 -47.08
C ASP A 122 -29.30 14.90 -47.40
N GLU A 123 -29.60 14.04 -46.41
CA GLU A 123 -30.84 13.27 -46.47
C GLU A 123 -31.40 12.91 -45.08
N ARG A 124 -32.71 13.08 -44.92
CA ARG A 124 -33.48 12.59 -43.77
C ARG A 124 -34.04 11.21 -44.11
N ILE A 125 -33.92 10.24 -43.20
CA ILE A 125 -34.89 9.13 -43.15
C ILE A 125 -35.41 8.96 -41.73
N ASP A 126 -36.73 9.09 -41.61
CA ASP A 126 -37.53 8.74 -40.44
C ASP A 126 -38.05 7.31 -40.58
N ARG A 127 -38.02 6.52 -39.49
CA ARG A 127 -38.76 5.26 -39.28
C ARG A 127 -38.51 4.66 -37.90
N THR A 128 -39.56 4.60 -37.08
CA THR A 128 -39.76 3.44 -36.20
C THR A 128 -40.38 2.29 -37.02
N PRO A 129 -40.37 1.04 -36.50
CA PRO A 129 -41.66 0.53 -36.02
C PRO A 129 -41.61 -0.40 -34.79
N ALA A 130 -42.70 -0.30 -34.01
CA ALA A 130 -43.48 -1.36 -33.35
C ALA A 130 -42.83 -2.58 -32.63
N SER A 131 -43.41 -2.87 -31.47
CA SER A 131 -43.21 -4.08 -30.65
C SER A 131 -43.69 -5.39 -31.30
N ILE A 132 -43.09 -6.52 -30.87
CA ILE A 132 -43.80 -7.79 -30.75
C ILE A 132 -44.19 -8.00 -29.28
N ALA A 133 -45.39 -8.53 -29.04
CA ALA A 133 -45.88 -8.89 -27.71
C ALA A 133 -46.39 -10.34 -27.71
N MET A 134 -46.26 -11.01 -26.57
CA MET A 134 -47.17 -12.09 -26.17
C MET A 134 -47.79 -11.74 -24.82
N SER A 135 -49.02 -12.17 -24.61
CA SER A 135 -49.82 -11.88 -23.40
C SER A 135 -50.42 -13.18 -22.84
N VAL A 136 -51.52 -13.08 -22.08
CA VAL A 136 -52.29 -14.15 -21.41
C VAL A 136 -51.74 -14.47 -20.00
N ALA A 137 -52.49 -14.28 -18.90
CA ALA A 137 -53.87 -13.73 -18.77
C ALA A 137 -54.19 -13.13 -17.38
N ASN A 138 -55.23 -12.26 -17.37
CA ASN A 138 -56.36 -12.15 -16.42
C ASN A 138 -56.29 -12.97 -15.10
N ARG A 139 -56.73 -12.51 -13.91
CA ARG A 139 -57.65 -11.43 -13.44
C ARG A 139 -57.49 -11.34 -11.88
N SER A 140 -58.19 -10.62 -11.00
CA SER A 140 -59.29 -9.60 -10.86
C SER A 140 -59.25 -9.19 -9.35
N LEU A 141 -59.89 -8.19 -8.73
CA LEU A 141 -60.55 -6.86 -8.95
C LEU A 141 -60.72 -6.28 -7.50
N ARG A 142 -61.14 -5.05 -7.17
CA ARG A 142 -61.77 -3.90 -7.86
C ARG A 142 -61.32 -2.57 -7.19
N THR A 143 -61.97 -1.46 -7.52
CA THR A 143 -61.81 -0.09 -7.00
C THR A 143 -62.39 0.16 -5.60
N LEU A 144 -61.84 1.15 -4.87
CA LEU A 144 -62.56 2.40 -4.54
C LEU A 144 -61.61 3.53 -4.06
N ARG A 145 -62.13 4.76 -3.98
CA ARG A 145 -61.38 6.03 -3.79
C ARG A 145 -62.29 7.03 -3.07
N ILE A 146 -61.84 7.77 -2.04
CA ILE A 146 -62.34 9.12 -1.68
C ILE A 146 -61.52 9.80 -0.55
N GLN A 147 -61.14 11.05 -0.85
CA GLN A 147 -60.93 12.27 -0.04
C GLN A 147 -60.20 12.31 1.33
N ASN A 148 -59.49 13.43 1.47
CA ASN A 148 -58.89 14.02 2.67
C ASN A 148 -59.89 15.00 3.35
N PRO A 149 -59.75 15.35 4.64
CA PRO A 149 -59.73 16.78 4.98
C PRO A 149 -58.70 17.19 6.05
N GLN A 150 -58.67 18.48 6.39
CA GLN A 150 -57.61 19.17 7.16
C GLN A 150 -58.07 19.68 8.55
N ARG A 151 -57.10 20.25 9.30
CA ARG A 151 -57.18 21.31 10.35
C ARG A 151 -57.51 20.92 11.81
N LEU A 152 -56.58 21.29 12.70
CA LEU A 152 -56.62 22.31 13.79
C LEU A 152 -55.33 22.08 14.63
N ALA A 153 -54.44 23.03 14.95
CA ALA A 153 -54.57 24.31 15.68
C ALA A 153 -55.07 24.13 17.14
N ALA A 154 -54.55 24.79 18.18
CA ALA A 154 -53.34 25.60 18.43
C ALA A 154 -53.26 25.88 19.96
N LEU A 155 -52.43 26.84 20.42
CA LEU A 155 -52.27 27.34 21.80
C LEU A 155 -51.50 26.38 22.74
N ALA A 156 -50.47 26.73 23.51
CA ALA A 156 -49.96 27.97 24.17
C ALA A 156 -50.24 28.02 25.68
N GLY A 157 -49.17 28.22 26.47
CA GLY A 157 -49.22 28.34 27.93
C GLY A 157 -47.81 28.34 28.52
N ALA A 158 -47.37 29.47 29.06
CA ALA A 158 -46.04 29.65 29.66
C ALA A 158 -46.15 30.03 31.14
N ALA A 159 -45.30 29.46 31.98
CA ALA A 159 -45.05 29.89 33.36
C ALA A 159 -43.66 29.40 33.80
N ALA A 160 -43.03 30.08 34.77
CA ALA A 160 -41.68 29.75 35.24
C ALA A 160 -41.47 30.12 36.72
N ARG A 161 -40.47 29.49 37.35
CA ARG A 161 -39.88 29.81 38.68
C ARG A 161 -40.78 29.53 39.91
N PRO A 162 -40.23 29.51 41.15
CA PRO A 162 -38.98 28.86 41.56
C PRO A 162 -39.03 28.16 42.95
N SER A 163 -37.90 27.57 43.36
CA SER A 163 -37.33 27.50 44.73
C SER A 163 -38.11 26.89 45.92
N ALA A 164 -37.45 25.96 46.62
CA ALA A 164 -37.40 25.91 48.09
C ALA A 164 -36.12 25.20 48.57
N SER A 165 -35.50 25.67 49.66
CA SER A 165 -34.31 25.02 50.26
C SER A 165 -34.17 25.33 51.76
N PHE A 166 -34.45 24.34 52.61
CA PHE A 166 -34.14 24.28 54.05
C PHE A 166 -34.12 22.80 54.45
N GLY A 167 -33.46 22.35 55.53
CA GLY A 167 -32.62 23.04 56.51
C GLY A 167 -31.95 22.00 57.44
N ALA A 168 -30.86 22.34 58.11
CA ALA A 168 -30.05 21.39 58.88
C ALA A 168 -30.49 21.27 60.36
N ALA A 169 -30.17 20.14 60.99
CA ALA A 169 -30.19 19.96 62.45
C ALA A 169 -28.91 19.26 62.92
N ARG A 170 -28.36 19.69 64.07
CA ARG A 170 -27.25 19.04 64.80
C ARG A 170 -27.78 18.49 66.13
N CYS A 171 -27.17 17.42 66.64
CA CYS A 171 -26.96 17.23 68.08
C CYS A 171 -25.80 16.24 68.32
N SER A 172 -25.39 16.03 69.57
CA SER A 172 -24.03 15.62 69.91
C SER A 172 -23.90 14.83 71.21
N ALA A 173 -22.70 14.23 71.39
CA ALA A 173 -22.10 13.64 72.61
C ALA A 173 -22.00 12.09 72.66
N SER A 174 -21.04 11.65 73.47
CA SER A 174 -20.36 10.33 73.53
C SER A 174 -20.74 9.59 74.85
N PRO A 175 -20.14 8.45 75.30
CA PRO A 175 -18.97 7.72 74.77
C PRO A 175 -18.95 6.16 74.86
N SER A 176 -17.85 5.60 74.32
CA SER A 176 -17.03 4.48 74.86
C SER A 176 -17.09 3.06 74.22
N LEU A 177 -15.97 2.34 74.43
CA LEU A 177 -15.72 0.88 74.28
C LEU A 177 -15.63 0.24 72.88
N SER A 178 -14.48 0.49 72.24
CA SER A 178 -13.54 -0.53 71.72
C SER A 178 -14.04 -1.79 70.97
N SER A 179 -13.68 -1.87 69.68
CA SER A 179 -13.05 -3.08 69.12
C SER A 179 -11.95 -2.66 68.13
N SER A 180 -11.01 -3.56 67.79
CA SER A 180 -9.77 -3.21 67.06
C SER A 180 -9.75 -3.79 65.65
N THR A 181 -9.81 -2.91 64.65
CA THR A 181 -9.51 -3.23 63.24
C THR A 181 -8.42 -2.29 62.72
N ARG A 182 -7.32 -2.87 62.22
CA ARG A 182 -6.12 -2.12 61.84
C ARG A 182 -6.27 -1.44 60.47
N THR A 183 -6.80 -0.22 60.43
CA THR A 183 -6.55 0.67 59.29
C THR A 183 -5.11 1.18 59.35
N PHE A 184 -4.22 0.62 58.54
CA PHE A 184 -2.88 1.18 58.33
C PHE A 184 -3.00 2.51 57.57
N SER A 185 -2.70 3.60 58.25
CA SER A 185 -2.60 4.94 57.68
C SER A 185 -1.31 5.61 58.16
N SER A 186 -0.86 6.63 57.44
CA SER A 186 0.42 7.33 57.62
C SER A 186 1.68 6.44 57.57
N SER A 187 2.22 6.27 56.38
CA SER A 187 3.64 6.56 56.17
C SER A 187 3.75 7.58 55.04
N VAL A 188 4.51 8.65 55.28
CA VAL A 188 4.73 9.72 54.30
C VAL A 188 5.35 9.11 53.04
N ALA A 189 4.82 9.47 51.88
CA ALA A 189 5.45 9.14 50.61
C ALA A 189 6.86 9.76 50.60
N LYS A 190 7.88 8.95 50.84
CA LYS A 190 9.27 9.34 50.59
C LYS A 190 9.40 9.58 49.09
N GLN A 191 9.27 10.84 48.68
CA GLN A 191 9.96 11.30 47.48
C GLN A 191 11.42 10.88 47.65
N SER A 192 11.86 9.93 46.83
CA SER A 192 13.23 9.46 46.81
C SER A 192 14.08 10.55 46.20
N GLY A 193 14.39 11.57 47.01
CA GLY A 193 15.25 12.71 46.70
C GLY A 193 16.72 12.34 46.53
N ALA A 194 16.99 11.23 45.84
CA ALA A 194 18.17 11.19 45.01
C ALA A 194 18.06 12.40 44.05
N PRO A 195 19.06 13.30 43.97
CA PRO A 195 19.05 14.28 42.91
C PRO A 195 18.98 13.51 41.60
N ALA A 196 18.02 13.87 40.74
CA ALA A 196 18.08 13.43 39.36
C ALA A 196 19.39 13.98 38.80
N MET A 197 20.41 13.12 38.68
CA MET A 197 21.65 13.49 38.00
C MET A 197 21.20 14.03 36.64
N ALA A 198 21.63 15.24 36.31
CA ALA A 198 21.36 15.82 35.01
C ALA A 198 22.16 15.03 33.98
N SER A 199 21.60 13.87 33.57
CA SER A 199 22.03 13.19 32.36
C SER A 199 21.95 14.24 31.27
N SER A 200 23.08 14.54 30.63
CA SER A 200 23.10 15.35 29.42
C SER A 200 21.99 14.84 28.50
N ALA A 201 21.07 15.73 28.12
CA ALA A 201 19.86 15.37 27.40
C ALA A 201 20.29 14.58 26.15
N ARG A 202 19.99 13.27 26.14
CA ARG A 202 20.52 12.38 25.12
C ARG A 202 20.04 12.88 23.78
N GLU A 203 20.97 13.20 22.90
CA GLU A 203 20.62 13.64 21.56
C GLU A 203 19.90 12.53 20.80
N TYR A 204 18.98 12.93 19.93
CA TYR A 204 18.36 12.02 18.99
C TYR A 204 19.40 11.51 17.99
N ASP A 205 19.25 10.26 17.57
CA ASP A 205 19.99 9.71 16.43
C ASP A 205 19.86 10.65 15.21
N PRO A 206 20.93 10.96 14.46
CA PRO A 206 20.91 11.94 13.37
C PRO A 206 19.78 11.70 12.36
N GLU A 207 19.53 10.43 12.02
CA GLU A 207 18.50 9.99 11.08
C GLU A 207 17.08 10.39 11.53
N ILE A 208 16.86 10.55 12.84
CA ILE A 208 15.60 11.05 13.43
C ILE A 208 15.51 12.57 13.31
N LYS A 209 16.63 13.29 13.56
CA LYS A 209 16.71 14.74 13.41
C LYS A 209 16.46 15.16 11.96
N ASP A 210 17.10 14.47 11.01
CA ASP A 210 16.99 14.75 9.57
C ASP A 210 15.54 14.58 9.07
N ILE A 211 14.80 13.60 9.58
CA ILE A 211 13.36 13.42 9.29
C ILE A 211 12.54 14.55 9.93
N ALA A 212 12.84 14.92 11.17
CA ALA A 212 12.10 15.95 11.90
C ALA A 212 12.26 17.34 11.25
N ASP A 213 13.50 17.76 10.94
CA ASP A 213 13.80 19.01 10.23
C ASP A 213 13.16 19.04 8.84
N TYR A 214 13.32 17.97 8.05
CA TYR A 214 12.74 17.88 6.71
C TYR A 214 11.22 18.12 6.70
N VAL A 215 10.50 17.52 7.65
CA VAL A 215 9.05 17.70 7.75
C VAL A 215 8.69 19.06 8.37
N ALA A 216 9.43 19.49 9.40
CA ALA A 216 9.15 20.73 10.12
C ALA A 216 9.43 21.98 9.30
N ASN A 217 10.57 22.04 8.61
CA ASN A 217 11.21 23.28 8.18
C ASN A 217 11.40 23.38 6.66
N LYS A 218 11.56 22.26 5.95
CA LYS A 218 11.86 22.30 4.50
C LYS A 218 10.60 22.53 3.64
N PRO A 219 10.57 23.55 2.76
CA PRO A 219 9.52 23.72 1.75
C PRO A 219 9.67 22.72 0.60
N ILE A 220 8.64 22.59 -0.23
CA ILE A 220 8.63 21.75 -1.44
C ILE A 220 8.51 22.65 -2.67
N ASP A 221 9.65 22.99 -3.27
CA ASP A 221 9.75 23.93 -4.40
C ASP A 221 9.87 23.18 -5.75
N SER A 222 8.94 22.25 -6.02
CA SER A 222 8.92 21.44 -7.25
C SER A 222 7.51 21.29 -7.82
N GLU A 223 7.25 21.97 -8.95
CA GLU A 223 5.98 21.87 -9.70
C GLU A 223 5.75 20.43 -10.21
N LEU A 224 6.82 19.73 -10.62
CA LEU A 224 6.74 18.33 -11.07
C LEU A 224 6.31 17.40 -9.92
N ALA A 225 6.77 17.67 -8.69
CA ALA A 225 6.34 16.91 -7.53
C ALA A 225 4.85 17.16 -7.21
N PHE A 226 4.37 18.41 -7.29
CA PHE A 226 2.93 18.70 -7.10
C PHE A 226 2.04 18.15 -8.22
N ASP A 227 2.42 18.23 -9.51
CA ASP A 227 1.69 17.59 -10.61
C ASP A 227 1.61 16.08 -10.39
N THR A 228 2.75 15.44 -10.11
CA THR A 228 2.80 13.98 -9.90
C THR A 228 2.01 13.57 -8.66
N ALA A 229 2.09 14.32 -7.56
CA ALA A 229 1.29 14.09 -6.35
C ALA A 229 -0.22 14.19 -6.62
N ARG A 230 -0.66 15.14 -7.45
CA ARG A 230 -2.05 15.27 -7.90
C ARG A 230 -2.51 14.04 -8.68
N TRP A 231 -1.68 13.52 -9.60
CA TRP A 231 -2.00 12.27 -10.30
C TRP A 231 -2.02 11.05 -9.37
N ILE A 232 -1.09 10.96 -8.40
CA ILE A 232 -1.09 9.90 -7.38
C ILE A 232 -2.35 9.97 -6.52
N LEU A 233 -2.80 11.15 -6.09
CA LEU A 233 -4.01 11.33 -5.29
C LEU A 233 -5.25 10.76 -6.00
N LEU A 234 -5.39 11.04 -7.30
CA LEU A 234 -6.48 10.54 -8.14
C LEU A 234 -6.39 9.02 -8.29
N ASP A 235 -5.24 8.50 -8.71
CA ASP A 235 -5.01 7.06 -8.91
C ASP A 235 -5.31 6.26 -7.63
N THR A 236 -4.78 6.72 -6.50
CA THR A 236 -4.87 6.09 -5.18
C THR A 236 -6.32 6.06 -4.68
N LEU A 237 -7.06 7.17 -4.79
CA LEU A 237 -8.49 7.22 -4.44
C LEU A 237 -9.33 6.31 -5.36
N GLY A 238 -9.01 6.25 -6.66
CA GLY A 238 -9.62 5.31 -7.59
C GLY A 238 -9.36 3.85 -7.20
N CYS A 239 -8.13 3.51 -6.85
CA CYS A 239 -7.77 2.17 -6.36
C CYS A 239 -8.50 1.80 -5.06
N GLY A 240 -8.70 2.76 -4.15
CA GLY A 240 -9.49 2.54 -2.92
C GLY A 240 -10.95 2.20 -3.18
N LEU A 241 -11.60 2.89 -4.13
CA LEU A 241 -12.98 2.60 -4.51
C LEU A 241 -13.10 1.23 -5.21
N GLU A 242 -12.22 0.93 -6.18
CA GLU A 242 -12.21 -0.39 -6.83
C GLU A 242 -11.95 -1.52 -5.81
N GLY A 243 -11.08 -1.31 -4.82
CA GLY A 243 -10.85 -2.23 -3.71
C GLY A 243 -12.10 -2.52 -2.86
N LEU A 244 -12.95 -1.51 -2.63
CA LEU A 244 -14.21 -1.66 -1.89
C LEU A 244 -15.20 -2.62 -2.58
N ARG A 245 -15.08 -2.87 -3.89
CA ARG A 245 -15.92 -3.85 -4.61
C ARG A 245 -15.66 -5.29 -4.19
N PHE A 246 -14.53 -5.57 -3.53
CA PHE A 246 -14.12 -6.89 -3.10
C PHE A 246 -14.53 -7.13 -1.66
N LYS A 247 -15.41 -8.12 -1.43
CA LYS A 247 -15.93 -8.49 -0.09
C LYS A 247 -14.84 -8.75 0.94
N GLU A 248 -13.69 -9.28 0.50
CA GLU A 248 -12.53 -9.54 1.34
C GLU A 248 -11.88 -8.25 1.89
N CYS A 249 -11.98 -7.13 1.17
CA CYS A 249 -11.63 -5.80 1.65
C CYS A 249 -12.73 -5.27 2.56
N ALA A 250 -13.96 -5.20 2.01
CA ALA A 250 -15.12 -4.56 2.63
C ALA A 250 -15.42 -5.08 4.06
N LYS A 251 -15.28 -6.38 4.30
CA LYS A 251 -15.52 -7.02 5.62
C LYS A 251 -14.55 -6.60 6.73
N LEU A 252 -13.46 -5.90 6.41
CA LEU A 252 -12.50 -5.36 7.40
C LEU A 252 -12.74 -3.88 7.70
N LEU A 253 -13.67 -3.23 6.99
CA LEU A 253 -13.93 -1.80 7.08
C LEU A 253 -15.04 -1.48 8.10
N GLY A 254 -15.20 -0.20 8.41
CA GLY A 254 -16.19 0.33 9.34
C GLY A 254 -15.67 0.50 10.78
N PRO A 255 -16.56 0.81 11.72
CA PRO A 255 -16.22 0.96 13.13
C PRO A 255 -16.02 -0.40 13.81
N ILE A 256 -15.05 -0.48 14.71
CA ILE A 256 -14.75 -1.70 15.51
C ILE A 256 -16.00 -2.22 16.25
N VAL A 257 -16.88 -1.32 16.69
CA VAL A 257 -18.21 -1.65 17.22
C VAL A 257 -19.27 -1.03 16.30
N PRO A 258 -20.10 -1.83 15.61
CA PRO A 258 -21.21 -1.32 14.79
C PRO A 258 -22.13 -0.37 15.58
N GLY A 259 -22.54 0.72 14.94
CA GLY A 259 -23.33 1.78 15.60
C GLY A 259 -22.53 2.81 16.40
N THR A 260 -21.19 2.72 16.43
CA THR A 260 -20.33 3.79 17.00
C THR A 260 -20.58 5.10 16.26
N VAL A 261 -20.80 6.19 17.01
CA VAL A 261 -20.94 7.56 16.51
C VAL A 261 -19.70 8.36 16.91
N VAL A 262 -19.01 8.94 15.92
CA VAL A 262 -17.84 9.80 16.15
C VAL A 262 -18.16 11.24 15.71
N PRO A 263 -18.37 12.18 16.64
CA PRO A 263 -18.56 13.59 16.31
C PRO A 263 -17.37 14.14 15.53
N ASN A 264 -17.65 14.80 14.40
CA ASN A 264 -16.65 15.39 13.49
C ASN A 264 -15.61 14.40 12.95
N GLY A 265 -15.90 13.09 13.00
CA GLY A 265 -14.96 12.04 12.60
C GLY A 265 -14.57 12.04 11.11
N THR A 266 -13.47 11.37 10.81
CA THR A 266 -13.01 11.07 9.44
C THR A 266 -14.11 10.34 8.66
N LYS A 267 -14.46 10.83 7.48
CA LYS A 267 -15.30 10.09 6.53
C LYS A 267 -14.45 9.21 5.62
N VAL A 268 -14.91 8.00 5.35
CA VAL A 268 -14.21 7.04 4.46
C VAL A 268 -14.84 7.08 3.05
N PRO A 269 -14.10 7.44 1.98
CA PRO A 269 -14.61 7.52 0.60
C PRO A 269 -15.35 6.26 0.14
N GLY A 270 -16.46 6.42 -0.59
CA GLY A 270 -17.28 5.30 -1.09
C GLY A 270 -18.13 4.58 -0.04
N THR A 271 -18.11 5.04 1.21
CA THR A 271 -18.86 4.45 2.34
C THR A 271 -19.72 5.49 3.06
N PRO A 272 -20.64 5.07 3.96
CA PRO A 272 -21.31 5.94 4.92
C PRO A 272 -20.54 6.09 6.26
N PHE A 273 -19.33 5.54 6.39
CA PHE A 273 -18.64 5.48 7.68
C PHE A 273 -18.06 6.83 8.11
N VAL A 274 -18.30 7.17 9.38
CA VAL A 274 -17.71 8.31 10.10
C VAL A 274 -16.97 7.75 11.31
N LEU A 275 -15.64 7.85 11.31
CA LEU A 275 -14.74 7.13 12.22
C LEU A 275 -13.83 8.10 12.99
N ASP A 276 -13.17 7.61 14.03
CA ASP A 276 -12.04 8.32 14.62
C ASP A 276 -10.84 8.33 13.62
N PRO A 277 -9.90 9.29 13.71
CA PRO A 277 -8.81 9.40 12.74
C PRO A 277 -7.85 8.20 12.73
N VAL A 278 -7.80 7.40 13.79
CA VAL A 278 -6.97 6.19 13.85
C VAL A 278 -7.62 5.09 13.01
N ASN A 279 -8.89 4.77 13.25
CA ASN A 279 -9.60 3.75 12.46
C ASN A 279 -9.94 4.24 11.04
N GLY A 280 -10.15 5.53 10.83
CA GLY A 280 -10.24 6.16 9.51
C GLY A 280 -8.97 5.94 8.68
N ALA A 281 -7.79 6.09 9.29
CA ALA A 281 -6.51 5.81 8.63
C ALA A 281 -6.32 4.34 8.27
N PHE A 282 -6.81 3.41 9.11
CA PHE A 282 -6.87 1.98 8.75
C PHE A 282 -7.72 1.76 7.51
N ASN A 283 -8.97 2.26 7.54
CA ASN A 283 -9.96 2.04 6.50
C ASN A 283 -9.46 2.54 5.14
N ILE A 284 -9.03 3.80 5.07
CA ILE A 284 -8.52 4.39 3.83
C ILE A 284 -7.26 3.66 3.36
N GLY A 285 -6.29 3.42 4.25
CA GLY A 285 -5.03 2.75 3.91
C GLY A 285 -5.20 1.29 3.45
N ALA A 286 -6.15 0.55 4.03
CA ALA A 286 -6.46 -0.82 3.63
C ALA A 286 -7.20 -0.87 2.28
N MET A 287 -8.08 0.09 2.00
CA MET A 287 -8.78 0.20 0.71
C MET A 287 -7.81 0.49 -0.43
N ILE A 288 -7.02 1.57 -0.32
CA ILE A 288 -6.18 2.07 -1.43
C ILE A 288 -5.11 1.06 -1.86
N ARG A 289 -4.59 0.28 -0.90
CA ARG A 289 -3.57 -0.75 -1.15
C ARG A 289 -4.15 -2.11 -1.57
N TRP A 290 -5.47 -2.31 -1.48
CA TRP A 290 -6.05 -3.65 -1.43
C TRP A 290 -5.69 -4.53 -2.63
N LEU A 291 -5.89 -3.98 -3.83
CA LEU A 291 -5.76 -4.68 -5.11
C LEU A 291 -4.36 -4.63 -5.71
N ASP A 292 -3.37 -4.14 -4.96
CA ASP A 292 -2.01 -3.97 -5.48
C ASP A 292 -1.96 -3.07 -6.74
N PHE A 293 -2.91 -2.14 -6.90
CA PHE A 293 -3.08 -1.35 -8.13
C PHE A 293 -2.72 0.14 -7.94
N ASN A 294 -2.30 0.55 -6.74
CA ASN A 294 -1.78 1.87 -6.45
C ASN A 294 -0.31 2.04 -6.91
N ASP A 295 0.38 3.06 -6.42
CA ASP A 295 1.74 3.41 -6.83
C ASP A 295 2.80 2.36 -6.44
N CYS A 296 4.05 2.60 -6.82
CA CYS A 296 5.18 1.82 -6.35
C CYS A 296 6.49 2.61 -6.34
N TRP A 297 7.37 2.24 -5.42
CA TRP A 297 8.76 2.64 -5.36
C TRP A 297 9.65 1.40 -5.21
N LEU A 298 10.62 1.25 -6.11
CA LEU A 298 11.47 0.06 -6.23
C LEU A 298 12.93 0.44 -6.00
N ALA A 299 13.55 -0.10 -4.96
CA ALA A 299 14.94 0.14 -4.61
C ALA A 299 15.55 -1.06 -3.86
N ALA A 300 16.42 -0.84 -2.86
CA ALA A 300 16.92 -1.91 -1.97
C ALA A 300 15.80 -2.48 -1.07
N GLU A 301 14.80 -1.66 -0.75
CA GLU A 301 13.47 -2.09 -0.33
C GLU A 301 12.42 -1.70 -1.40
N TRP A 302 11.32 -2.44 -1.46
CA TRP A 302 10.16 -2.11 -2.31
C TRP A 302 9.03 -1.58 -1.44
N GLY A 303 8.21 -0.66 -1.94
CA GLY A 303 7.02 -0.20 -1.23
C GLY A 303 6.05 0.58 -2.10
N HIS A 304 4.98 1.09 -1.50
CA HIS A 304 3.92 1.86 -2.15
C HIS A 304 3.72 3.15 -1.35
N PRO A 305 4.47 4.23 -1.66
CA PRO A 305 4.43 5.42 -0.83
C PRO A 305 3.07 6.14 -0.79
N SER A 306 2.18 5.89 -1.76
CA SER A 306 0.78 6.30 -1.71
C SER A 306 0.00 5.73 -0.52
N ASP A 307 0.44 4.62 0.08
CA ASP A 307 -0.20 4.00 1.27
C ASP A 307 -0.37 5.02 2.42
N ASN A 308 0.60 5.94 2.58
CA ASN A 308 0.57 7.00 3.59
C ASN A 308 -0.63 7.95 3.46
N LEU A 309 -1.31 8.00 2.30
CA LEU A 309 -2.54 8.76 2.12
C LEU A 309 -3.62 8.34 3.12
N GLY A 310 -3.61 7.09 3.58
CA GLY A 310 -4.50 6.62 4.66
C GLY A 310 -4.39 7.49 5.92
N ALA A 311 -3.18 7.68 6.43
CA ALA A 311 -2.94 8.52 7.61
C ALA A 311 -3.14 10.02 7.32
N ILE A 312 -2.64 10.51 6.18
CA ILE A 312 -2.68 11.92 5.79
C ILE A 312 -4.14 12.41 5.63
N LEU A 313 -4.92 11.70 4.81
CA LEU A 313 -6.30 12.10 4.49
C LEU A 313 -7.21 11.99 5.72
N ALA A 314 -7.04 10.94 6.53
CA ALA A 314 -7.84 10.76 7.75
C ALA A 314 -7.64 11.90 8.76
N VAL A 315 -6.39 12.32 8.99
CA VAL A 315 -6.05 13.41 9.91
C VAL A 315 -6.50 14.76 9.36
N ALA A 316 -6.28 15.05 8.07
CA ALA A 316 -6.70 16.31 7.46
C ALA A 316 -8.24 16.49 7.51
N ASP A 317 -8.99 15.45 7.14
CA ASP A 317 -10.46 15.44 7.16
C ASP A 317 -11.02 15.67 8.57
N TRP A 318 -10.49 14.93 9.56
CA TRP A 318 -10.89 15.06 10.97
C TRP A 318 -10.54 16.43 11.57
N VAL A 319 -9.35 16.97 11.30
CA VAL A 319 -8.95 18.30 11.78
C VAL A 319 -9.85 19.38 11.18
N ASN A 320 -10.11 19.33 9.88
CA ASN A 320 -11.01 20.29 9.22
C ASN A 320 -12.42 20.26 9.83
N ARG A 321 -13.05 19.08 9.93
CA ARG A 321 -14.40 18.93 10.49
C ARG A 321 -14.46 19.38 11.94
N THR A 322 -13.44 19.06 12.73
CA THR A 322 -13.33 19.49 14.13
C THR A 322 -13.21 21.01 14.25
N ASN A 323 -12.37 21.64 13.43
CA ASN A 323 -12.14 23.09 13.47
C ASN A 323 -13.33 23.88 12.91
N LYS A 324 -13.94 23.45 11.80
CA LYS A 324 -15.21 24.03 11.29
C LYS A 324 -16.37 23.89 12.28
N ALA A 325 -16.33 22.91 13.18
CA ALA A 325 -17.27 22.75 14.30
C ALA A 325 -16.90 23.51 15.59
N GLY A 326 -15.91 24.42 15.54
CA GLY A 326 -15.50 25.25 16.70
C GLY A 326 -14.39 24.65 17.57
N GLY A 327 -13.76 23.55 17.14
CA GLY A 327 -12.53 23.03 17.73
C GLY A 327 -11.29 23.84 17.36
N ASN A 328 -10.15 23.48 17.96
CA ASN A 328 -8.85 24.16 17.75
C ASN A 328 -7.69 23.14 17.71
N LEU A 329 -7.79 22.16 16.81
CA LEU A 329 -6.68 21.27 16.48
C LEU A 329 -5.71 21.98 15.51
N ALA A 330 -4.41 21.67 15.59
CA ALA A 330 -3.38 22.26 14.74
C ALA A 330 -3.43 23.82 14.63
N GLY A 331 -3.79 24.50 15.72
CA GLY A 331 -3.92 25.97 15.76
C GLY A 331 -5.08 26.54 14.95
N GLY A 332 -6.13 25.75 14.69
CA GLY A 332 -7.31 26.18 13.93
C GLY A 332 -7.13 26.10 12.42
N LYS A 333 -6.03 25.51 11.93
CA LYS A 333 -5.76 25.27 10.52
C LYS A 333 -6.94 24.55 9.85
N VAL A 334 -7.33 25.06 8.68
CA VAL A 334 -8.14 24.33 7.70
C VAL A 334 -7.19 23.89 6.59
N PHE A 335 -7.11 22.59 6.36
CA PHE A 335 -6.32 21.98 5.30
C PHE A 335 -7.04 22.06 3.96
N THR A 336 -6.25 22.36 2.94
CA THR A 336 -6.59 22.30 1.52
C THR A 336 -6.05 21.01 0.90
N VAL A 337 -6.50 20.65 -0.30
CA VAL A 337 -5.91 19.53 -1.04
C VAL A 337 -4.41 19.78 -1.29
N LYS A 338 -3.95 21.03 -1.47
CA LYS A 338 -2.52 21.34 -1.60
C LYS A 338 -1.70 20.93 -0.37
N ASP A 339 -2.23 21.14 0.84
CA ASP A 339 -1.57 20.68 2.07
C ASP A 339 -1.44 19.15 2.12
N VAL A 340 -2.45 18.43 1.61
CA VAL A 340 -2.41 16.96 1.46
C VAL A 340 -1.37 16.55 0.42
N LEU A 341 -1.24 17.25 -0.71
CA LEU A 341 -0.21 16.98 -1.71
C LEU A 341 1.20 17.20 -1.15
N GLU A 342 1.44 18.26 -0.37
CA GLU A 342 2.75 18.46 0.28
C GLU A 342 3.07 17.33 1.29
N ALA A 343 2.08 16.96 2.12
CA ALA A 343 2.23 15.85 3.06
C ALA A 343 2.50 14.51 2.35
N MET A 344 1.86 14.27 1.19
CA MET A 344 2.15 13.11 0.34
C MET A 344 3.60 13.15 -0.17
N ILE A 345 4.07 14.27 -0.73
CA ILE A 345 5.45 14.42 -1.21
C ILE A 345 6.45 14.13 -0.08
N LYS A 346 6.22 14.69 1.11
CA LYS A 346 7.09 14.47 2.28
C LYS A 346 7.08 13.01 2.76
N ALA A 347 5.92 12.35 2.77
CA ALA A 347 5.85 10.93 3.11
C ALA A 347 6.54 10.04 2.05
N HIS A 348 6.40 10.37 0.77
CA HIS A 348 7.10 9.69 -0.33
C HIS A 348 8.61 9.80 -0.17
N GLU A 349 9.11 11.01 0.11
CA GLU A 349 10.55 11.23 0.22
C GLU A 349 11.18 10.48 1.41
N ILE A 350 10.53 10.48 2.59
CA ILE A 350 11.01 9.75 3.78
C ILE A 350 11.07 8.25 3.50
N GLN A 351 9.94 7.65 3.10
CA GLN A 351 9.84 6.22 2.83
C GLN A 351 10.77 5.80 1.69
N GLY A 352 10.78 6.56 0.60
CA GLY A 352 11.55 6.20 -0.59
C GLY A 352 13.06 6.41 -0.44
N CYS A 353 13.51 7.47 0.26
CA CYS A 353 14.95 7.67 0.52
C CYS A 353 15.50 6.69 1.55
N LEU A 354 14.72 6.30 2.57
CA LEU A 354 15.09 5.16 3.43
C LEU A 354 15.20 3.88 2.59
N ALA A 355 14.23 3.59 1.72
CA ALA A 355 14.24 2.41 0.86
C ALA A 355 15.38 2.35 -0.18
N LEU A 356 16.08 3.47 -0.47
CA LEU A 356 17.14 3.53 -1.48
C LEU A 356 18.25 2.50 -1.25
N LEU A 357 18.79 2.47 -0.04
CA LEU A 357 19.89 1.57 0.35
C LEU A 357 19.50 0.58 1.47
N ASN A 358 18.44 0.87 2.25
CA ASN A 358 18.12 0.13 3.47
C ASN A 358 17.06 -0.95 3.20
N SER A 359 17.51 -2.20 3.21
CA SER A 359 16.70 -3.37 2.82
C SER A 359 16.16 -4.11 4.04
N PHE A 360 14.88 -3.89 4.36
CA PHE A 360 14.20 -4.51 5.52
C PHE A 360 13.82 -5.97 5.22
N ASN A 361 13.52 -6.29 3.95
CA ASN A 361 13.32 -7.66 3.49
C ASN A 361 14.56 -8.55 3.70
N LYS A 362 15.78 -8.02 3.54
CA LYS A 362 17.05 -8.74 3.85
C LYS A 362 17.31 -8.96 5.36
N VAL A 363 16.45 -8.43 6.24
CA VAL A 363 16.40 -8.75 7.69
C VAL A 363 15.08 -9.39 8.13
N GLY A 364 14.16 -9.69 7.21
CA GLY A 364 12.89 -10.38 7.46
C GLY A 364 11.70 -9.48 7.86
N LEU A 365 11.91 -8.16 7.95
CA LEU A 365 10.89 -7.18 8.31
C LEU A 365 10.17 -6.61 7.08
N ASP A 366 8.91 -6.24 7.26
CA ASP A 366 8.09 -5.71 6.17
C ASP A 366 8.25 -4.20 5.95
N HIS A 367 8.11 -3.76 4.69
CA HIS A 367 8.30 -2.36 4.29
C HIS A 367 7.34 -1.38 4.97
N VAL A 368 6.25 -1.87 5.59
CA VAL A 368 5.28 -1.02 6.28
C VAL A 368 5.84 -0.38 7.56
N VAL A 369 7.06 -0.76 8.01
CA VAL A 369 7.84 0.07 8.95
C VAL A 369 8.10 1.47 8.39
N LEU A 370 8.39 1.58 7.08
CA LEU A 370 8.63 2.86 6.42
C LEU A 370 7.34 3.67 6.24
N VAL A 371 6.21 3.00 5.94
CA VAL A 371 4.87 3.63 5.95
C VAL A 371 4.56 4.17 7.34
N LYS A 372 4.79 3.37 8.40
CA LYS A 372 4.58 3.78 9.79
C LYS A 372 5.42 5.01 10.14
N VAL A 373 6.72 5.00 9.82
CA VAL A 373 7.66 6.10 10.10
C VAL A 373 7.31 7.37 9.32
N ALA A 374 7.12 7.26 7.99
CA ALA A 374 6.80 8.40 7.13
C ALA A 374 5.45 9.03 7.48
N SER A 375 4.40 8.21 7.64
CA SER A 375 3.09 8.66 8.11
C SER A 375 3.19 9.34 9.48
N THR A 376 3.92 8.76 10.44
CA THR A 376 4.03 9.34 11.81
C THR A 376 4.68 10.72 11.76
N ALA A 377 5.73 10.91 10.95
CA ALA A 377 6.40 12.19 10.80
C ALA A 377 5.45 13.26 10.21
N VAL A 378 4.81 12.98 9.07
CA VAL A 378 3.98 13.98 8.38
C VAL A 378 2.69 14.30 9.15
N VAL A 379 1.98 13.29 9.71
CA VAL A 379 0.77 13.59 10.48
C VAL A 379 1.08 14.31 11.79
N SER A 380 2.28 14.13 12.36
CA SER A 380 2.69 14.91 13.54
C SER A 380 2.77 16.40 13.23
N LYS A 381 3.36 16.77 12.09
CA LYS A 381 3.37 18.17 11.60
C LYS A 381 1.95 18.67 11.29
N MET A 382 1.09 17.84 10.71
CA MET A 382 -0.32 18.18 10.45
C MET A 382 -1.15 18.36 11.73
N LEU A 383 -0.77 17.74 12.85
CA LEU A 383 -1.38 17.96 14.15
C LEU A 383 -0.85 19.23 14.87
N GLY A 384 0.10 19.96 14.25
CA GLY A 384 0.72 21.15 14.81
C GLY A 384 1.83 20.88 15.83
N LEU A 385 2.41 19.67 15.83
CA LEU A 385 3.51 19.32 16.73
C LEU A 385 4.81 20.03 16.35
N SER A 386 5.58 20.41 17.37
CA SER A 386 6.92 21.00 17.21
C SER A 386 7.92 19.98 16.64
N GLU A 387 9.03 20.46 16.05
CA GLU A 387 10.11 19.61 15.51
C GLU A 387 10.58 18.54 16.51
N LYS A 388 10.79 18.91 17.78
CA LYS A 388 11.15 17.98 18.86
C LYS A 388 10.08 16.91 19.08
N GLN A 389 8.79 17.27 18.98
CA GLN A 389 7.69 16.31 19.09
C GLN A 389 7.52 15.45 17.83
N ILE A 390 7.88 15.95 16.64
CA ILE A 390 7.98 15.12 15.44
C ILE A 390 9.10 14.09 15.63
N ALA A 391 10.27 14.49 16.15
CA ALA A 391 11.34 13.56 16.53
C ALA A 391 10.87 12.54 17.60
N ASP A 392 10.19 12.98 18.66
CA ASP A 392 9.60 12.09 19.68
C ASP A 392 8.68 11.04 19.02
N ALA A 393 7.76 11.46 18.16
CA ALA A 393 6.82 10.57 17.48
C ALA A 393 7.52 9.60 16.51
N VAL A 394 8.55 10.07 15.77
CA VAL A 394 9.36 9.21 14.89
C VAL A 394 10.15 8.17 15.69
N THR A 395 10.69 8.50 16.87
CA THR A 395 11.31 7.47 17.73
C THR A 395 10.29 6.44 18.24
N GLN A 396 9.07 6.89 18.56
CA GLN A 396 7.96 6.01 18.96
C GLN A 396 7.51 5.09 17.80
N ALA A 397 7.72 5.46 16.53
CA ALA A 397 7.49 4.59 15.37
C ALA A 397 8.60 3.54 15.17
N TRP A 398 9.86 3.86 15.50
CA TRP A 398 11.00 2.95 15.38
C TRP A 398 11.08 1.92 16.53
N VAL A 399 10.80 2.33 17.77
CA VAL A 399 10.79 1.43 18.95
C VAL A 399 9.61 0.44 18.95
N ASP A 400 8.64 0.66 18.06
CA ASP A 400 7.43 -0.13 17.96
C ASP A 400 7.67 -1.55 17.41
N GLY A 401 6.71 -2.44 17.65
CA GLY A 401 6.70 -3.77 17.02
C GLY A 401 6.61 -3.67 15.50
N GLN A 402 7.63 -4.16 14.80
CA GLN A 402 7.66 -4.19 13.33
C GLN A 402 7.24 -5.59 12.82
N SER A 403 6.38 -5.64 11.81
CA SER A 403 5.82 -6.92 11.34
C SER A 403 6.81 -7.69 10.45
N LEU A 404 6.83 -9.02 10.61
CA LEU A 404 7.49 -9.95 9.68
C LEU A 404 6.83 -9.92 8.29
N ARG A 405 7.58 -10.30 7.25
CA ARG A 405 7.04 -10.43 5.86
C ARG A 405 6.28 -11.72 5.56
N THR A 406 6.09 -12.63 6.53
CA THR A 406 5.65 -14.02 6.27
C THR A 406 4.41 -14.12 5.37
N TYR A 407 3.45 -13.21 5.52
CA TYR A 407 2.21 -13.14 4.73
C TYR A 407 2.38 -12.70 3.26
N ARG A 408 3.59 -12.35 2.82
CA ARG A 408 3.95 -12.00 1.44
C ARG A 408 4.73 -13.10 0.71
N HIS A 409 5.04 -14.22 1.37
CA HIS A 409 5.92 -15.25 0.82
C HIS A 409 5.31 -16.65 0.98
N SER A 410 5.44 -17.47 -0.07
CA SER A 410 5.07 -18.89 -0.08
C SER A 410 5.76 -19.65 1.06
N PRO A 411 5.08 -20.58 1.76
CA PRO A 411 3.71 -21.07 1.54
C PRO A 411 2.61 -20.27 2.28
N ASN A 412 2.89 -19.05 2.74
CA ASN A 412 1.98 -18.28 3.61
C ASN A 412 1.44 -16.99 2.95
N THR A 413 1.48 -16.88 1.61
CA THR A 413 0.96 -15.73 0.87
C THR A 413 -0.53 -15.51 1.21
N MET A 414 -0.89 -14.35 1.75
CA MET A 414 -2.28 -14.09 2.19
C MET A 414 -2.67 -12.61 2.16
N SER A 415 -3.98 -12.35 2.33
CA SER A 415 -4.60 -11.01 2.30
C SER A 415 -4.02 -9.97 3.27
N ARG A 416 -3.22 -10.34 4.28
CA ARG A 416 -2.49 -9.35 5.10
C ARG A 416 -1.52 -8.51 4.27
N LYS A 417 -1.04 -9.01 3.11
CA LYS A 417 -0.25 -8.23 2.14
C LYS A 417 -0.99 -6.98 1.63
N SER A 418 -2.32 -7.00 1.66
CA SER A 418 -3.22 -5.95 1.16
C SER A 418 -3.65 -4.94 2.23
N TRP A 419 -3.58 -5.26 3.53
CA TRP A 419 -4.00 -4.35 4.62
C TRP A 419 -2.90 -3.97 5.64
N ALA A 420 -1.72 -4.60 5.60
CA ALA A 420 -0.61 -4.28 6.50
C ALA A 420 -0.16 -2.80 6.45
N ALA A 421 -0.37 -2.12 5.33
CA ALA A 421 -0.07 -0.70 5.19
C ALA A 421 -1.14 0.20 5.84
N GLY A 422 -2.41 -0.20 5.83
CA GLY A 422 -3.48 0.43 6.61
C GLY A 422 -3.28 0.24 8.12
N ASP A 423 -2.82 -0.94 8.55
CA ASP A 423 -2.38 -1.24 9.92
C ASP A 423 -1.22 -0.30 10.35
N ALA A 424 -0.23 -0.08 9.48
CA ALA A 424 0.82 0.91 9.71
C ALA A 424 0.33 2.36 9.76
N CYS A 425 -0.63 2.76 8.92
CA CYS A 425 -1.26 4.09 8.96
C CYS A 425 -2.06 4.31 10.26
N GLN A 426 -2.86 3.32 10.67
CA GLN A 426 -3.56 3.29 11.95
C GLN A 426 -2.58 3.48 13.10
N ARG A 427 -1.47 2.71 13.09
CA ARG A 427 -0.43 2.79 14.11
C ARG A 427 0.23 4.17 14.15
N ALA A 428 0.55 4.74 13.00
CA ALA A 428 1.19 6.06 12.89
C ALA A 428 0.36 7.18 13.52
N VAL A 429 -0.93 7.30 13.16
CA VAL A 429 -1.83 8.31 13.75
C VAL A 429 -1.98 8.08 15.26
N ASN A 430 -2.07 6.81 15.70
CA ASN A 430 -2.17 6.44 17.10
C ASN A 430 -0.89 6.77 17.91
N LEU A 431 0.30 6.77 17.28
CA LEU A 431 1.55 7.18 17.93
C LEU A 431 1.66 8.72 18.04
N ALA A 432 1.39 9.45 16.96
CA ALA A 432 1.37 10.91 16.95
C ALA A 432 0.39 11.48 18.00
N LEU A 433 -0.81 10.88 18.14
CA LEU A 433 -1.82 11.25 19.13
C LEU A 433 -1.44 10.93 20.60
N LYS A 434 -0.35 10.17 20.87
CA LYS A 434 0.22 10.04 22.22
C LYS A 434 1.22 11.16 22.51
N VAL A 435 2.10 11.45 21.57
CA VAL A 435 3.07 12.56 21.70
C VAL A 435 2.38 13.92 21.77
N MET A 436 1.24 14.08 21.09
CA MET A 436 0.34 15.23 21.24
C MET A 436 -0.26 15.38 22.66
N LYS A 437 -0.24 14.32 23.49
CA LYS A 437 -0.64 14.35 24.90
C LYS A 437 0.55 14.48 25.86
N GLY A 438 1.77 14.68 25.34
CA GLY A 438 3.00 14.84 26.12
C GLY A 438 3.84 13.58 26.31
N GLU A 439 3.54 12.49 25.60
CA GLU A 439 4.41 11.30 25.58
C GLU A 439 5.80 11.62 25.01
N GLN A 440 6.86 11.04 25.59
CA GLN A 440 8.24 11.37 25.24
C GLN A 440 8.84 10.40 24.22
N GLY A 441 9.86 10.86 23.50
CA GLY A 441 10.64 10.02 22.60
C GLY A 441 11.72 9.19 23.28
N VAL A 442 12.34 8.32 22.50
CA VAL A 442 13.48 7.47 22.86
C VAL A 442 14.68 7.92 22.01
N PRO A 443 15.54 8.86 22.47
CA PRO A 443 16.44 9.58 21.56
C PRO A 443 17.38 8.69 20.75
N THR A 444 17.99 7.70 21.40
CA THR A 444 18.93 6.74 20.78
C THR A 444 18.23 5.44 20.35
N VAL A 445 17.01 5.53 19.79
CA VAL A 445 16.20 4.36 19.41
C VAL A 445 16.85 3.47 18.36
N LEU A 446 17.67 4.03 17.48
CA LEU A 446 18.40 3.29 16.46
C LEU A 446 19.75 2.80 17.01
N SER A 447 20.50 3.68 17.67
CA SER A 447 21.92 3.45 18.01
C SER A 447 22.21 2.88 19.41
N ALA A 448 21.22 2.73 20.30
CA ALA A 448 21.46 2.21 21.64
C ALA A 448 22.10 0.81 21.61
N PRO A 449 23.30 0.61 22.21
CA PRO A 449 23.94 -0.70 22.22
C PRO A 449 23.04 -1.80 22.81
N THR A 450 23.02 -2.96 22.16
CA THR A 450 22.21 -4.16 22.48
C THR A 450 20.69 -4.00 22.29
N TRP A 451 20.14 -2.78 22.39
CA TRP A 451 18.69 -2.55 22.50
C TRP A 451 18.08 -1.66 21.41
N GLY A 452 18.92 -0.97 20.64
CA GLY A 452 18.51 -0.12 19.53
C GLY A 452 18.16 -0.91 18.27
N PHE A 453 17.40 -0.27 17.38
CA PHE A 453 16.94 -0.87 16.12
C PHE A 453 18.08 -1.48 15.29
N TYR A 454 19.25 -0.84 15.26
CA TYR A 454 20.39 -1.30 14.49
C TYR A 454 20.90 -2.66 14.99
N ASP A 455 21.17 -2.81 16.28
CA ASP A 455 21.66 -4.06 16.87
C ASP A 455 20.58 -5.16 16.84
N VAL A 456 19.35 -4.84 17.25
CA VAL A 456 18.28 -5.83 17.44
C VAL A 456 17.65 -6.29 16.11
N LEU A 457 17.42 -5.36 15.18
CA LEU A 457 16.60 -5.59 13.99
C LEU A 457 17.33 -5.36 12.66
N PHE A 458 18.44 -4.62 12.64
CA PHE A 458 19.21 -4.33 11.41
C PHE A 458 20.60 -4.99 11.37
N LYS A 459 20.82 -6.04 12.18
CA LYS A 459 22.05 -6.86 12.22
C LYS A 459 23.33 -6.04 12.51
N GLY A 460 23.23 -5.04 13.38
CA GLY A 460 24.32 -4.12 13.75
C GLY A 460 24.71 -3.12 12.66
N LYS A 461 23.98 -3.06 11.53
CA LYS A 461 24.18 -2.04 10.50
C LYS A 461 23.44 -0.76 10.85
N LYS A 462 23.99 0.39 10.44
CA LYS A 462 23.27 1.67 10.41
C LYS A 462 22.48 1.81 9.11
N PHE A 463 21.61 2.83 9.03
CA PHE A 463 21.03 3.23 7.75
C PHE A 463 22.05 4.00 6.89
N GLU A 464 21.99 3.77 5.59
CA GLU A 464 22.81 4.43 4.57
C GLU A 464 21.90 5.31 3.69
N PHE A 465 22.39 6.49 3.28
CA PHE A 465 21.64 7.45 2.47
C PHE A 465 22.49 7.97 1.31
N GLN A 466 22.03 7.75 0.07
CA GLN A 466 22.69 8.28 -1.13
C GLN A 466 22.31 9.74 -1.45
N ARG A 467 21.39 10.35 -0.68
CA ARG A 467 20.88 11.72 -0.88
C ARG A 467 20.17 12.23 0.39
N PRO A 468 20.14 13.56 0.62
CA PRO A 468 19.22 14.16 1.58
C PRO A 468 17.78 14.18 1.04
N TYR A 469 16.79 14.33 1.93
CA TYR A 469 15.37 14.46 1.56
C TYR A 469 15.10 15.75 0.77
N GLY A 470 14.36 15.66 -0.34
CA GLY A 470 13.82 16.76 -1.14
C GLY A 470 12.42 16.44 -1.68
N SER A 471 12.31 16.09 -2.96
CA SER A 471 11.07 15.70 -3.66
C SER A 471 11.28 14.59 -4.71
N TYR A 472 12.47 13.96 -4.73
CA TYR A 472 12.90 13.03 -5.78
C TYR A 472 12.00 11.80 -5.91
N VAL A 473 11.51 11.24 -4.81
CA VAL A 473 10.70 10.03 -4.84
C VAL A 473 9.38 10.31 -5.54
N MET A 474 8.69 11.41 -5.22
CA MET A 474 7.45 11.77 -5.92
C MET A 474 7.68 12.03 -7.41
N GLU A 475 8.74 12.74 -7.78
CA GLU A 475 9.05 13.04 -9.20
C GLU A 475 9.30 11.76 -10.03
N ASN A 476 9.77 10.69 -9.39
CA ASN A 476 10.19 9.44 -10.05
C ASN A 476 9.32 8.22 -9.68
N VAL A 477 8.23 8.41 -8.93
CA VAL A 477 7.33 7.33 -8.46
C VAL A 477 6.69 6.58 -9.63
N LEU A 478 6.39 5.29 -9.45
CA LEU A 478 5.87 4.43 -10.49
C LEU A 478 4.35 4.27 -10.36
N PHE A 479 3.62 4.42 -11.46
CA PHE A 479 2.16 4.17 -11.50
C PHE A 479 1.87 2.77 -12.03
N LYS A 480 0.90 2.05 -11.47
CA LYS A 480 0.33 0.85 -12.10
C LYS A 480 -0.86 1.28 -12.97
N VAL A 481 -0.59 1.63 -14.22
CA VAL A 481 -1.55 2.37 -15.07
C VAL A 481 -2.56 1.43 -15.73
N SER A 482 -2.07 0.42 -16.45
CA SER A 482 -2.92 -0.46 -17.28
C SER A 482 -3.49 -1.63 -16.48
N TYR A 483 -2.63 -2.37 -15.75
CA TYR A 483 -2.98 -3.68 -15.18
C TYR A 483 -2.76 -3.74 -13.66
N PRO A 484 -3.65 -4.39 -12.88
CA PRO A 484 -3.51 -4.62 -11.44
C PRO A 484 -2.51 -5.76 -11.14
N ALA A 485 -1.26 -5.58 -11.51
CA ALA A 485 -0.21 -6.59 -11.50
C ALA A 485 0.97 -6.22 -10.58
N GLU A 486 1.68 -7.20 -10.00
CA GLU A 486 2.95 -6.94 -9.29
C GLU A 486 3.94 -6.21 -10.23
N PHE A 487 4.64 -5.19 -9.72
CA PHE A 487 5.26 -4.17 -10.56
C PHE A 487 6.32 -4.73 -11.51
N HIS A 488 7.07 -5.74 -11.08
CA HIS A 488 8.15 -6.37 -11.85
C HIS A 488 7.65 -7.12 -13.10
N SER A 489 6.33 -7.31 -13.25
CA SER A 489 5.69 -7.91 -14.43
C SER A 489 5.04 -6.92 -15.40
N GLN A 490 4.91 -5.64 -15.06
CA GLN A 490 4.09 -4.68 -15.84
C GLN A 490 4.51 -4.59 -17.32
N THR A 491 5.81 -4.62 -17.59
CA THR A 491 6.40 -4.65 -18.94
C THR A 491 6.26 -6.00 -19.64
N ALA A 492 6.29 -7.12 -18.91
CA ALA A 492 6.05 -8.45 -19.46
C ALA A 492 4.58 -8.63 -19.88
N VAL A 493 3.64 -8.01 -19.16
CA VAL A 493 2.22 -7.95 -19.55
C VAL A 493 2.04 -7.05 -20.78
N GLU A 494 2.71 -5.90 -20.85
CA GLU A 494 2.67 -5.03 -22.05
C GLU A 494 3.29 -5.71 -23.29
N ALA A 495 4.37 -6.49 -23.11
CA ALA A 495 4.93 -7.34 -24.17
C ALA A 495 3.95 -8.47 -24.56
N SER A 496 3.27 -9.09 -23.58
CA SER A 496 2.26 -10.12 -23.82
C SER A 496 1.05 -9.59 -24.60
N GLU A 497 0.63 -8.34 -24.38
CA GLU A 497 -0.45 -7.69 -25.12
C GLU A 497 -0.05 -7.45 -26.59
N LYS A 498 1.17 -6.96 -26.83
CA LYS A 498 1.74 -6.81 -28.19
C LYS A 498 1.82 -8.16 -28.92
N ILE A 499 2.26 -9.21 -28.24
CA ILE A 499 2.32 -10.59 -28.78
C ILE A 499 0.91 -11.15 -29.04
N TYR A 500 -0.06 -10.91 -28.15
CA TYR A 500 -1.46 -11.31 -28.36
C TYR A 500 -2.01 -10.72 -29.68
N HIS A 501 -1.74 -9.44 -29.95
CA HIS A 501 -2.14 -8.82 -31.22
C HIS A 501 -1.39 -9.39 -32.44
N GLN A 502 -0.10 -9.70 -32.33
CA GLN A 502 0.66 -10.40 -33.39
C GLN A 502 0.06 -11.77 -33.70
N LEU A 503 -0.20 -12.59 -32.67
CA LEU A 503 -0.82 -13.92 -32.83
C LEU A 503 -2.19 -13.81 -33.51
N LYS A 504 -3.04 -12.87 -33.09
CA LYS A 504 -4.34 -12.62 -33.73
C LYS A 504 -4.21 -12.20 -35.19
N ALA A 505 -3.23 -11.36 -35.54
CA ALA A 505 -2.96 -10.97 -36.93
C ALA A 505 -2.47 -12.15 -37.80
N MET A 506 -1.81 -13.14 -37.20
CA MET A 506 -1.40 -14.39 -37.84
C MET A 506 -2.51 -15.46 -37.89
N GLY A 507 -3.71 -15.18 -37.36
CA GLY A 507 -4.79 -16.17 -37.22
C GLY A 507 -4.55 -17.23 -36.13
N LYS A 508 -3.58 -16.98 -35.23
CA LYS A 508 -3.14 -17.88 -34.15
C LYS A 508 -3.64 -17.42 -32.77
N SER A 509 -3.31 -18.21 -31.75
CA SER A 509 -3.81 -18.09 -30.37
C SER A 509 -2.76 -18.54 -29.33
N ALA A 510 -3.08 -18.41 -28.04
CA ALA A 510 -2.28 -18.99 -26.95
C ALA A 510 -2.14 -20.52 -27.03
N ALA A 511 -3.06 -21.24 -27.67
CA ALA A 511 -2.97 -22.69 -27.84
C ALA A 511 -1.83 -23.10 -28.80
N ASP A 512 -1.48 -22.21 -29.72
CA ASP A 512 -0.41 -22.40 -30.71
C ASP A 512 0.99 -22.19 -30.14
N ILE A 513 1.11 -21.71 -28.89
CA ILE A 513 2.39 -21.47 -28.21
C ILE A 513 2.97 -22.78 -27.68
N LYS A 514 4.21 -23.08 -28.10
CA LYS A 514 5.03 -24.19 -27.62
C LYS A 514 5.81 -23.81 -26.36
N ALA A 515 6.48 -22.67 -26.37
CA ALA A 515 7.28 -22.16 -25.26
C ALA A 515 7.37 -20.61 -25.27
N VAL A 516 7.62 -20.03 -24.09
CA VAL A 516 7.96 -18.60 -23.95
C VAL A 516 9.19 -18.45 -23.08
N THR A 517 10.17 -17.66 -23.53
CA THR A 517 11.30 -17.22 -22.70
C THR A 517 11.10 -15.76 -22.33
N CYS A 518 11.08 -15.46 -21.04
CA CYS A 518 10.97 -14.12 -20.47
C CYS A 518 12.34 -13.72 -19.90
N ARG A 519 13.07 -12.89 -20.65
CA ARG A 519 14.35 -12.29 -20.27
C ARG A 519 14.07 -11.09 -19.35
N THR A 520 14.57 -11.11 -18.12
CA THR A 520 14.13 -10.25 -17.01
C THR A 520 15.24 -9.97 -15.99
N HIS A 521 15.01 -9.15 -14.98
CA HIS A 521 15.98 -8.81 -13.93
C HIS A 521 15.79 -9.61 -12.61
N GLU A 522 16.85 -9.69 -11.79
CA GLU A 522 16.95 -10.44 -10.51
C GLU A 522 15.69 -10.34 -9.64
N ALA A 523 15.18 -9.12 -9.45
CA ALA A 523 14.05 -8.86 -8.58
C ALA A 523 12.76 -9.58 -9.05
N CYS A 524 12.54 -9.70 -10.36
CA CYS A 524 11.39 -10.44 -10.89
C CYS A 524 11.48 -11.93 -10.53
N ILE A 525 12.65 -12.53 -10.72
CA ILE A 525 12.90 -13.95 -10.45
C ILE A 525 12.77 -14.23 -8.95
N ARG A 526 13.31 -13.36 -8.10
CA ARG A 526 13.27 -13.52 -6.63
C ARG A 526 11.86 -13.35 -6.03
N ILE A 527 10.99 -12.54 -6.63
CA ILE A 527 9.65 -12.23 -6.09
C ILE A 527 8.54 -13.08 -6.74
N ILE A 528 8.46 -13.05 -8.07
CA ILE A 528 7.26 -13.46 -8.82
C ILE A 528 7.47 -14.60 -9.82
N ASP A 529 8.67 -15.18 -9.93
CA ASP A 529 8.80 -16.49 -10.59
C ASP A 529 8.12 -17.57 -9.74
N LYS A 530 7.05 -18.15 -10.30
CA LYS A 530 6.29 -19.23 -9.68
C LYS A 530 5.94 -20.33 -10.70
N GLN A 531 6.75 -20.55 -11.74
CA GLN A 531 6.46 -21.43 -12.90
C GLN A 531 5.82 -22.78 -12.52
N PHE A 532 6.35 -23.44 -11.49
CA PHE A 532 5.91 -24.77 -11.04
C PHE A 532 5.29 -24.79 -9.63
N LYS A 533 5.01 -23.62 -9.03
CA LYS A 533 4.35 -23.54 -7.72
C LYS A 533 2.81 -23.63 -7.90
N PRO A 534 2.07 -24.10 -6.89
CA PRO A 534 0.60 -24.02 -6.89
C PRO A 534 0.10 -22.56 -6.95
N MET A 535 -1.15 -22.37 -7.40
CA MET A 535 -1.81 -21.06 -7.56
C MET A 535 -3.07 -21.03 -6.70
N ASP A 536 -2.90 -21.21 -5.40
CA ASP A 536 -3.98 -21.61 -4.48
C ASP A 536 -4.95 -20.48 -4.09
N ASN A 537 -4.61 -19.23 -4.38
CA ASN A 537 -5.38 -18.05 -3.99
C ASN A 537 -5.03 -16.83 -4.87
N PHE A 538 -5.84 -15.77 -4.78
CA PHE A 538 -5.63 -14.47 -5.45
C PHE A 538 -4.19 -13.94 -5.35
N ALA A 539 -3.63 -13.90 -4.14
CA ALA A 539 -2.32 -13.28 -3.88
C ALA A 539 -1.13 -14.14 -4.35
N ASP A 540 -1.36 -15.41 -4.70
CA ASP A 540 -0.35 -16.20 -5.38
C ASP A 540 -0.33 -15.97 -6.90
N ARG A 541 -1.49 -15.67 -7.50
CA ARG A 541 -1.67 -15.38 -8.93
C ARG A 541 -1.23 -13.96 -9.30
N ASP A 542 -1.58 -12.95 -8.49
CA ASP A 542 -1.15 -11.55 -8.74
C ASP A 542 0.36 -11.32 -8.52
N HIS A 543 1.04 -12.25 -7.83
CA HIS A 543 2.49 -12.34 -7.69
C HIS A 543 3.08 -13.52 -8.51
N CYS A 544 2.54 -13.83 -9.70
CA CYS A 544 3.11 -14.80 -10.63
C CYS A 544 3.25 -14.19 -12.04
N ILE A 545 4.48 -13.90 -12.49
CA ILE A 545 4.71 -13.35 -13.83
C ILE A 545 4.19 -14.29 -14.92
N GLN A 546 4.39 -15.60 -14.75
CA GLN A 546 3.89 -16.60 -15.71
C GLN A 546 2.36 -16.59 -15.80
N TYR A 547 1.65 -16.41 -14.69
CA TYR A 547 0.19 -16.35 -14.69
C TYR A 547 -0.29 -15.08 -15.42
N MET A 548 0.23 -13.92 -15.03
CA MET A 548 -0.17 -12.63 -15.60
C MET A 548 0.09 -12.52 -17.11
N CYS A 549 1.23 -13.02 -17.58
CA CYS A 549 1.51 -13.12 -19.02
C CYS A 549 0.59 -14.14 -19.72
N SER A 550 0.30 -15.29 -19.09
CA SER A 550 -0.57 -16.33 -19.69
C SER A 550 -2.02 -15.87 -19.82
N VAL A 551 -2.54 -15.11 -18.85
CA VAL A 551 -3.88 -14.50 -18.94
C VAL A 551 -3.93 -13.50 -20.08
N MET A 552 -2.96 -12.59 -20.18
CA MET A 552 -2.89 -11.61 -21.28
C MET A 552 -2.78 -12.28 -22.66
N LEU A 553 -1.89 -13.26 -22.82
CA LEU A 553 -1.74 -14.03 -24.06
C LEU A 553 -2.99 -14.84 -24.44
N THR A 554 -3.81 -15.23 -23.46
CA THR A 554 -5.05 -16.02 -23.69
C THR A 554 -6.24 -15.11 -24.05
N PHE A 555 -6.46 -14.04 -23.28
CA PHE A 555 -7.70 -13.26 -23.32
C PHE A 555 -7.55 -11.84 -23.89
N GLY A 556 -6.34 -11.32 -24.06
CA GLY A 556 -6.10 -9.92 -24.48
C GLY A 556 -6.52 -8.89 -23.42
N ARG A 557 -6.48 -9.28 -22.14
CA ARG A 557 -6.79 -8.44 -20.97
C ARG A 557 -6.03 -8.94 -19.74
N LEU A 558 -5.97 -8.13 -18.69
CA LEU A 558 -5.63 -8.56 -17.34
C LEU A 558 -6.37 -7.68 -16.31
N GLU A 559 -7.41 -8.22 -15.68
CA GLU A 559 -8.25 -7.51 -14.71
C GLU A 559 -8.14 -8.11 -13.31
N ALA A 560 -8.51 -7.37 -12.27
CA ALA A 560 -8.44 -7.84 -10.88
C ALA A 560 -9.34 -9.06 -10.60
N THR A 561 -10.39 -9.24 -11.42
CA THR A 561 -11.27 -10.42 -11.43
C THR A 561 -10.61 -11.67 -11.99
N ASP A 562 -9.60 -11.55 -12.86
CA ASP A 562 -8.88 -12.69 -13.44
C ASP A 562 -8.03 -13.44 -12.39
N TYR A 563 -7.82 -12.86 -11.20
CA TYR A 563 -7.15 -13.53 -10.07
C TYR A 563 -8.10 -14.23 -9.10
N THR A 564 -9.42 -14.01 -9.17
CA THR A 564 -10.35 -14.56 -8.15
C THR A 564 -10.53 -16.07 -8.26
N ASP A 565 -10.63 -16.74 -7.11
CA ASP A 565 -10.84 -18.18 -7.04
C ASP A 565 -12.14 -18.58 -7.74
N GLY A 566 -12.06 -19.54 -8.67
CA GLY A 566 -13.20 -19.96 -9.51
C GLY A 566 -13.48 -19.04 -10.72
N GLY A 567 -12.74 -17.96 -10.92
CA GLY A 567 -12.87 -17.10 -12.11
C GLY A 567 -12.40 -17.77 -13.41
N GLU A 568 -12.85 -17.26 -14.56
CA GLU A 568 -12.55 -17.78 -15.91
C GLU A 568 -11.04 -18.03 -16.14
N ALA A 569 -10.20 -17.04 -15.85
CA ALA A 569 -8.76 -17.16 -15.98
C ALA A 569 -8.13 -18.13 -14.96
N ALA A 570 -8.66 -18.18 -13.73
CA ALA A 570 -8.14 -19.01 -12.65
C ALA A 570 -8.48 -20.50 -12.80
N THR A 571 -9.50 -20.83 -13.60
CA THR A 571 -9.91 -22.21 -13.92
C THR A 571 -9.55 -22.64 -15.35
N SER A 572 -8.94 -21.75 -16.15
CA SER A 572 -8.57 -22.03 -17.53
C SER A 572 -7.38 -23.00 -17.63
N GLU A 573 -7.64 -24.20 -18.16
CA GLU A 573 -6.60 -25.19 -18.49
C GLU A 573 -5.54 -24.62 -19.46
N LEU A 574 -5.93 -23.71 -20.36
CA LEU A 574 -5.01 -23.06 -21.29
C LEU A 574 -4.07 -22.07 -20.57
N VAL A 575 -4.57 -21.29 -19.61
CA VAL A 575 -3.72 -20.42 -18.76
C VAL A 575 -2.76 -21.27 -17.92
N GLU A 576 -3.24 -22.34 -17.29
CA GLU A 576 -2.41 -23.22 -16.45
C GLU A 576 -1.40 -24.06 -17.26
N SER A 577 -1.72 -24.40 -18.51
CA SER A 577 -0.81 -25.03 -19.47
C SER A 577 0.26 -24.04 -19.95
N LEU A 578 -0.14 -22.82 -20.33
CA LEU A 578 0.78 -21.77 -20.78
C LEU A 578 1.69 -21.29 -19.65
N ARG A 579 1.20 -21.17 -18.42
CA ARG A 579 1.99 -20.78 -17.22
C ARG A 579 3.22 -21.67 -17.03
N LYS A 580 3.09 -22.97 -17.28
CA LYS A 580 4.19 -23.95 -17.19
C LYS A 580 5.19 -23.85 -18.36
N LYS A 581 4.79 -23.25 -19.49
CA LYS A 581 5.63 -23.01 -20.67
C LYS A 581 6.42 -21.69 -20.63
N ILE A 582 6.12 -20.77 -19.71
CA ILE A 582 6.84 -19.49 -19.56
C ILE A 582 8.01 -19.65 -18.59
N LYS A 583 9.24 -19.64 -19.13
CA LYS A 583 10.49 -19.69 -18.36
C LYS A 583 11.05 -18.28 -18.16
N CYS A 584 11.42 -17.92 -16.93
CA CYS A 584 12.20 -16.70 -16.66
C CYS A 584 13.72 -16.95 -16.78
N VAL A 585 14.46 -15.95 -17.26
CA VAL A 585 15.93 -15.97 -17.39
C VAL A 585 16.46 -14.59 -16.99
N GLU A 586 17.52 -14.53 -16.17
CA GLU A 586 18.12 -13.25 -15.78
C GLU A 586 18.95 -12.65 -16.93
N ASP A 587 18.78 -11.36 -17.16
CA ASP A 587 19.68 -10.50 -17.91
C ASP A 587 20.42 -9.56 -16.93
N PRO A 588 21.76 -9.68 -16.80
CA PRO A 588 22.54 -8.83 -15.91
C PRO A 588 22.46 -7.33 -16.23
N GLN A 589 22.19 -6.93 -17.48
CA GLN A 589 22.02 -5.53 -17.84
C GLN A 589 20.69 -5.00 -17.30
N TYR A 590 19.60 -5.77 -17.43
CA TYR A 590 18.31 -5.40 -16.83
C TYR A 590 18.38 -5.33 -15.31
N THR A 591 19.17 -6.20 -14.66
CA THR A 591 19.47 -6.10 -13.21
C THR A 591 20.28 -4.85 -12.87
N GLN A 592 21.22 -4.42 -13.73
CA GLN A 592 21.98 -3.18 -13.54
C GLN A 592 21.10 -1.92 -13.71
N ASP A 593 20.30 -1.85 -14.77
CA ASP A 593 19.51 -0.66 -15.12
C ASP A 593 18.34 -0.41 -14.14
N TYR A 594 17.77 -1.49 -13.59
CA TYR A 594 16.85 -1.45 -12.45
C TYR A 594 17.46 -0.74 -11.23
N HIS A 595 18.77 -0.86 -11.04
CA HIS A 595 19.49 -0.26 -9.92
C HIS A 595 20.11 1.12 -10.22
N ASP A 596 20.35 1.53 -11.47
CA ASP A 596 20.85 2.88 -11.79
C ASP A 596 19.78 3.94 -11.43
N PRO A 597 20.05 4.89 -10.50
CA PRO A 597 19.10 5.95 -10.12
C PRO A 597 18.68 6.90 -11.25
N LYS A 598 19.35 6.87 -12.41
CA LYS A 598 19.01 7.60 -13.64
C LYS A 598 18.05 6.85 -14.56
N LEU A 599 18.10 5.51 -14.57
CA LEU A 599 17.32 4.66 -15.47
C LEU A 599 16.07 4.13 -14.77
N ARG A 600 16.26 3.30 -13.72
CA ARG A 600 15.19 2.67 -12.91
C ARG A 600 14.16 1.92 -13.77
N THR A 601 14.62 1.35 -14.89
CA THR A 601 13.79 0.54 -15.79
C THR A 601 13.38 -0.77 -15.12
N ILE A 602 12.28 -1.35 -15.61
CA ILE A 602 11.69 -2.58 -15.07
C ILE A 602 11.57 -3.54 -16.26
N SER A 603 12.73 -3.85 -16.85
CA SER A 603 12.80 -4.43 -18.20
C SER A 603 12.40 -5.90 -18.24
N ASN A 604 11.50 -6.23 -19.18
CA ASN A 604 11.21 -7.60 -19.58
C ASN A 604 11.20 -7.71 -21.11
N ALA A 605 11.67 -8.83 -21.63
CA ALA A 605 11.61 -9.14 -23.06
C ALA A 605 11.12 -10.58 -23.28
N LEU A 606 10.17 -10.76 -24.20
CA LEU A 606 9.49 -12.04 -24.43
C LEU A 606 9.79 -12.58 -25.83
N THR A 607 10.42 -13.76 -25.88
CA THR A 607 10.59 -14.57 -27.10
C THR A 607 9.59 -15.72 -27.08
N VAL A 608 8.86 -15.94 -28.17
CA VAL A 608 7.80 -16.96 -28.27
C VAL A 608 8.10 -17.97 -29.38
N GLU A 609 8.10 -19.25 -29.02
CA GLU A 609 8.16 -20.38 -29.95
C GLU A 609 6.76 -20.98 -30.12
N LEU A 610 6.36 -21.28 -31.36
CA LEU A 610 5.07 -21.84 -31.72
C LEU A 610 5.16 -23.33 -32.07
N ASN A 611 4.02 -24.03 -32.02
CA ASN A 611 3.93 -25.48 -32.24
C ASN A 611 4.39 -25.93 -33.63
N ASP A 612 4.38 -25.04 -34.63
CA ASP A 612 4.88 -25.28 -36.00
C ASP A 612 6.38 -24.95 -36.18
N GLY A 613 7.08 -24.59 -35.11
CA GLY A 613 8.50 -24.21 -35.15
C GLY A 613 8.76 -22.74 -35.51
N THR A 614 7.72 -21.93 -35.75
CA THR A 614 7.88 -20.47 -35.89
C THR A 614 8.38 -19.89 -34.57
N VAL A 615 9.42 -19.06 -34.63
CA VAL A 615 9.82 -18.17 -33.51
C VAL A 615 9.44 -16.74 -33.89
N LEU A 616 8.80 -16.02 -32.96
CA LEU A 616 8.49 -14.59 -33.13
C LEU A 616 9.67 -13.73 -32.69
N ASP A 617 9.82 -12.54 -33.28
CA ASP A 617 10.79 -11.53 -32.85
C ASP A 617 10.60 -11.20 -31.36
N GLU A 618 11.71 -11.00 -30.63
CA GLU A 618 11.65 -10.73 -29.19
C GLU A 618 11.00 -9.36 -28.92
N VAL A 619 9.90 -9.35 -28.16
CA VAL A 619 9.21 -8.12 -27.78
C VAL A 619 9.76 -7.64 -26.43
N ALA A 620 10.68 -6.69 -26.47
CA ALA A 620 11.24 -6.01 -25.31
C ALA A 620 10.42 -4.77 -24.89
N VAL A 621 10.25 -4.57 -23.58
CA VAL A 621 9.71 -3.34 -22.98
C VAL A 621 10.52 -3.01 -21.71
N GLU A 622 11.21 -1.87 -21.73
CA GLU A 622 12.13 -1.46 -20.64
C GLU A 622 11.45 -0.59 -19.58
N ALA A 623 10.74 0.45 -20.05
CA ALA A 623 9.99 1.37 -19.22
C ALA A 623 8.48 1.05 -19.33
N PRO A 624 7.81 0.54 -18.27
CA PRO A 624 6.36 0.37 -18.29
C PRO A 624 5.66 1.73 -18.40
N LEU A 625 4.41 1.75 -18.88
CA LEU A 625 3.63 2.99 -19.10
C LEU A 625 3.69 3.96 -17.90
N GLY A 626 3.60 3.48 -16.66
CA GLY A 626 3.67 4.32 -15.46
C GLY A 626 5.06 4.77 -15.01
N HIS A 627 6.11 4.52 -15.80
CA HIS A 627 7.46 5.01 -15.53
C HIS A 627 7.58 6.53 -15.80
N ARG A 628 8.60 7.19 -15.21
CA ARG A 628 8.81 8.64 -15.41
C ARG A 628 8.99 9.03 -16.89
N LEU A 629 9.61 8.15 -17.67
CA LEU A 629 9.88 8.38 -19.10
C LEU A 629 8.63 8.36 -19.99
N ARG A 630 7.48 7.87 -19.50
CA ARG A 630 6.22 7.73 -20.27
C ARG A 630 5.04 8.49 -19.63
N ARG A 631 5.33 9.50 -18.79
CA ARG A 631 4.32 10.25 -18.01
C ARG A 631 3.15 10.81 -18.83
N ASP A 632 3.42 11.44 -19.97
CA ASP A 632 2.36 12.11 -20.73
C ASP A 632 1.54 11.12 -21.59
N GLU A 633 2.10 9.95 -21.91
CA GLU A 633 1.37 8.79 -22.42
C GLU A 633 0.47 8.18 -21.33
N ALA A 634 0.94 8.15 -20.07
CA ALA A 634 0.23 7.59 -18.93
C ALA A 634 -0.94 8.45 -18.43
N LYS A 635 -0.82 9.78 -18.40
CA LYS A 635 -1.82 10.70 -17.80
C LYS A 635 -3.26 10.47 -18.33
N PRO A 636 -3.52 10.33 -19.65
CA PRO A 636 -4.86 10.01 -20.16
C PRO A 636 -5.40 8.65 -19.66
N VAL A 637 -4.53 7.64 -19.54
CA VAL A 637 -4.90 6.29 -19.11
C VAL A 637 -5.13 6.22 -17.60
N ILE A 638 -4.36 6.99 -16.79
CA ILE A 638 -4.63 7.21 -15.36
C ILE A 638 -6.01 7.85 -15.18
N LEU A 639 -6.35 8.87 -15.98
CA LEU A 639 -7.67 9.51 -15.91
C LEU A 639 -8.81 8.55 -16.33
N ALA A 640 -8.57 7.66 -17.31
CA ALA A 640 -9.52 6.63 -17.71
C ALA A 640 -9.72 5.55 -16.61
N LYS A 641 -8.63 5.07 -16.01
CA LYS A 641 -8.63 4.17 -14.82
C LYS A 641 -9.42 4.81 -13.68
N TYR A 642 -9.13 6.08 -13.36
CA TYR A 642 -9.83 6.83 -12.34
C TYR A 642 -11.34 6.90 -12.59
N LYS A 643 -11.76 7.37 -13.78
CA LYS A 643 -13.18 7.44 -14.18
C LYS A 643 -13.87 6.07 -14.07
N ARG A 644 -13.21 4.99 -14.52
CA ARG A 644 -13.71 3.61 -14.44
C ARG A 644 -13.96 3.18 -13.00
N HIS A 645 -13.07 3.53 -12.06
CA HIS A 645 -13.20 3.11 -10.66
C HIS A 645 -14.19 3.98 -9.86
N LEU A 646 -14.47 5.23 -10.26
CA LEU A 646 -15.54 6.04 -9.66
C LEU A 646 -16.95 5.48 -9.99
N GLY A 647 -17.14 5.03 -11.23
CA GLY A 647 -18.47 4.69 -11.80
C GLY A 647 -19.31 3.68 -11.02
N PRO A 648 -18.75 2.59 -10.45
CA PRO A 648 -19.54 1.64 -9.67
C PRO A 648 -20.08 2.20 -8.34
N HIS A 649 -19.56 3.33 -7.85
CA HIS A 649 -19.82 3.86 -6.50
C HIS A 649 -20.61 5.18 -6.50
N LEU A 650 -20.41 6.01 -7.53
CA LEU A 650 -20.93 7.39 -7.58
C LEU A 650 -21.84 7.60 -8.81
N PRO A 651 -22.92 8.41 -8.71
CA PRO A 651 -23.74 8.76 -9.86
C PRO A 651 -22.92 9.46 -10.97
N GLU A 652 -23.28 9.26 -12.24
CA GLU A 652 -22.52 9.77 -13.39
C GLU A 652 -22.23 11.28 -13.32
N ALA A 653 -23.18 12.09 -12.84
CA ALA A 653 -22.96 13.53 -12.64
C ALA A 653 -21.82 13.84 -11.65
N ARG A 654 -21.66 13.04 -10.58
CA ARG A 654 -20.57 13.15 -9.60
C ARG A 654 -19.26 12.58 -10.15
N VAL A 655 -19.32 11.51 -10.93
CA VAL A 655 -18.15 10.99 -11.68
C VAL A 655 -17.61 12.08 -12.61
N LYS A 656 -18.49 12.77 -13.34
CA LYS A 656 -18.15 13.89 -14.22
C LYS A 656 -17.57 15.07 -13.43
N GLU A 657 -18.24 15.51 -12.36
CA GLU A 657 -17.78 16.60 -11.49
C GLU A 657 -16.35 16.36 -10.97
N LEU A 658 -16.04 15.14 -10.53
CA LEU A 658 -14.72 14.74 -10.06
C LEU A 658 -13.67 14.68 -11.18
N VAL A 659 -14.03 14.16 -12.36
CA VAL A 659 -13.14 14.14 -13.53
C VAL A 659 -12.84 15.56 -14.04
N GLU A 660 -13.82 16.47 -14.04
CA GLU A 660 -13.62 17.88 -14.41
C GLU A 660 -12.78 18.61 -13.36
N LEU A 661 -13.08 18.45 -12.06
CA LEU A 661 -12.28 19.00 -10.95
C LEU A 661 -10.83 18.50 -11.00
N SER A 662 -10.61 17.22 -11.34
CA SER A 662 -9.27 16.63 -11.38
C SER A 662 -8.33 17.29 -12.39
N GLN A 663 -8.86 17.93 -13.43
CA GLN A 663 -8.11 18.59 -14.49
C GLN A 663 -7.81 20.07 -14.20
N ASP A 664 -8.58 20.73 -13.33
CA ASP A 664 -8.32 22.08 -12.84
C ASP A 664 -7.47 22.02 -11.55
N SER A 665 -6.14 22.00 -11.72
CA SER A 665 -5.22 21.89 -10.58
C SER A 665 -5.41 23.01 -9.56
N LYS A 666 -5.67 24.25 -10.01
CA LYS A 666 -5.83 25.40 -9.10
C LYS A 666 -7.09 25.30 -8.26
N LYS A 667 -8.22 24.88 -8.86
CA LYS A 667 -9.48 24.67 -8.15
C LYS A 667 -9.43 23.45 -7.23
N LEU A 668 -8.74 22.38 -7.64
CA LEU A 668 -8.52 21.21 -6.80
C LEU A 668 -7.63 21.54 -5.60
N GLU A 669 -6.43 22.08 -5.82
CA GLU A 669 -5.45 22.44 -4.79
C GLU A 669 -6.02 23.37 -3.70
N SER A 670 -6.91 24.30 -4.08
CA SER A 670 -7.50 25.28 -3.16
C SER A 670 -8.78 24.80 -2.44
N MET A 671 -9.36 23.66 -2.83
CA MET A 671 -10.52 23.08 -2.14
C MET A 671 -10.14 22.61 -0.73
N SER A 672 -11.02 22.80 0.25
CA SER A 672 -10.78 22.27 1.61
C SER A 672 -11.01 20.76 1.67
N VAL A 673 -10.19 20.05 2.45
CA VAL A 673 -10.12 18.57 2.41
C VAL A 673 -11.46 17.91 2.76
N ASP A 674 -12.20 18.45 3.73
CA ASP A 674 -13.49 17.89 4.15
C ASP A 674 -14.60 18.07 3.11
N GLU A 675 -14.55 19.15 2.32
CA GLU A 675 -15.43 19.36 1.16
C GLU A 675 -15.06 18.41 0.01
N TYR A 676 -13.75 18.21 -0.24
CA TYR A 676 -13.25 17.27 -1.24
C TYR A 676 -13.61 15.82 -0.89
N VAL A 677 -13.42 15.41 0.38
CA VAL A 677 -13.82 14.08 0.87
C VAL A 677 -15.33 13.89 0.76
N ASP A 678 -16.15 14.90 1.08
CA ASP A 678 -17.60 14.83 0.96
C ASP A 678 -18.07 14.52 -0.47
N LEU A 679 -17.29 14.87 -1.51
CA LEU A 679 -17.61 14.51 -2.89
C LEU A 679 -17.69 12.98 -3.12
N TYR A 680 -16.91 12.20 -2.39
CA TYR A 680 -16.83 10.74 -2.49
C TYR A 680 -17.76 9.99 -1.53
N THR A 681 -18.45 10.69 -0.62
CA THR A 681 -19.26 10.04 0.42
C THR A 681 -20.62 9.59 -0.10
N VAL A 682 -21.12 8.46 0.44
CA VAL A 682 -22.42 7.89 0.06
C VAL A 682 -23.25 7.61 1.32
N LYS A 683 -24.59 7.73 1.21
CA LYS A 683 -25.49 7.41 2.34
C LYS A 683 -25.62 5.92 2.59
N GLU A 684 -25.52 5.14 1.53
CA GLU A 684 -25.58 3.68 1.49
C GLU A 684 -24.55 3.22 0.44
N SER A 685 -23.86 2.12 0.69
CA SER A 685 -22.91 1.55 -0.27
C SER A 685 -23.26 0.09 -0.52
N LYS A 686 -23.53 -0.27 -1.77
CA LYS A 686 -23.98 -1.63 -2.20
C LYS A 686 -22.92 -2.73 -2.08
N PHE A 687 -21.79 -2.43 -1.45
CA PHE A 687 -20.63 -3.29 -1.26
C PHE A 687 -20.30 -3.58 0.21
N LEU A 688 -21.08 -2.99 1.13
CA LEU A 688 -20.99 -3.16 2.59
C LEU A 688 -22.22 -3.93 3.13
#